data_AF-A0A9D2G778-F1
#
_entry.id   AF-A0A9D2G778-F1
#
_cell.length_a   1.000
_cell.length_b   1.000
_cell.length_c   1.000
_cell.angle_alpha   90.00
_cell.angle_beta   90.00
_cell.angle_gamma   90.00
#
_symmetry.space_group_name_H-M   'P 1'
#
loop_
_entity.id
_entity.type
_entity.pdbx_description
1 polymer ?
#
loop_
_entity_poly.entity_id
_entity_poly.type
_entity_poly.pdbx_seq_one_letter_code
_entity_poly.pdbx_strand_id
1 'polypeptide(L)'
;MIEYTEADDKRAVLKHKLREYFDGKIVRKDLTKKIKEGANVPVYVLEFLLGQYCSSDDPAIIEEGVETVKRILADNFVRPDEAQKVLSVLRQRGSYTIIDKVTVGLNIKTDRYEAEFSNLGQKYVPISEEYPTKFDRLLCGGIWCIVQLDYEFVEEERSNPIRIRSLTPIQMPHIDIDELKQGRKAFSKEEWVDVLLRSIGMEPDSLKEREKWLLIARMLPLVENNFNLCELGPRSTGKSHLYKEISPNSILVSGGQTTVANLFYNMSSKTVGLVGLWDCVAFDEVAGIKFKDKDGIQIMKDYMNSGSFSRGKEEKNASASMVFVGNINQSVDVLLRTSSLFDPFPPEMGTDTAFLDRIHCYIPGWEVPKLRPDHFTDDYGFITDYLAEFMRELRKEQHGDALDKYFRLGSNLNQRDTVAVRKMVDGFIKLLYPDGVFTKAEVEEVLQFALELRRRVKEQLKKLGGMEFYDVNFSYIDNETFEEHYVSVPEQGGGKLIPEGMCKPGQVYTVSRGKSGMIGVFRLESQMLPGNGKFERTGLGSDREAREASNTAFSYLKANGGRISGVISTVTKDYVVNYQDLQGIGMTGKLALPTLIAICSVALGKPTVGSLAVMGEMSISGTLIKVDELANALQVCLDSGAKKILLPITSAADLGTVPSDLIGCFNLIFYQSVEDAVYKALGVE
;
A
#
# COMPACT_ATOMS: atom_id res chain seq x y z
N MET A 1 -38.81 -25.51 7.07
CA MET A 1 -38.52 -24.11 7.45
C MET A 1 -37.04 -23.94 7.21
N ILE A 2 -36.67 -23.10 6.25
CA ILE A 2 -35.27 -22.73 6.02
C ILE A 2 -34.98 -21.68 7.07
N GLU A 3 -34.06 -21.96 8.01
CA GLU A 3 -33.56 -20.95 8.95
C GLU A 3 -32.77 -19.93 8.13
N TYR A 4 -33.35 -18.74 7.93
CA TYR A 4 -32.61 -17.60 7.38
C TYR A 4 -31.61 -17.13 8.44
N THR A 5 -30.34 -17.04 8.07
CA THR A 5 -29.30 -16.50 8.94
C THR A 5 -29.33 -14.97 8.95
N GLU A 6 -28.77 -14.31 9.98
CA GLU A 6 -28.62 -12.83 9.98
C GLU A 6 -27.86 -12.31 8.75
N ALA A 7 -26.99 -13.13 8.14
CA ALA A 7 -26.28 -12.80 6.92
C ALA A 7 -27.20 -12.77 5.69
N ASP A 8 -28.18 -13.67 5.61
CA ASP A 8 -29.17 -13.67 4.52
C ASP A 8 -30.05 -12.43 4.55
N ASP A 9 -30.37 -11.93 5.75
CA ASP A 9 -31.13 -10.69 5.94
C ASP A 9 -30.34 -9.46 5.46
N LYS A 10 -29.05 -9.36 5.82
CA LYS A 10 -28.17 -8.27 5.33
C LYS A 10 -28.03 -8.27 3.81
N ARG A 11 -27.85 -9.43 3.19
CA ARG A 11 -27.75 -9.56 1.72
C ARG A 11 -29.04 -9.13 1.03
N ALA A 12 -30.19 -9.54 1.56
CA ALA A 12 -31.50 -9.16 1.03
C ALA A 12 -31.74 -7.64 1.14
N VAL A 13 -31.40 -7.03 2.28
CA VAL A 13 -31.50 -5.57 2.49
C VAL A 13 -30.62 -4.82 1.49
N LEU A 14 -29.35 -5.24 1.32
CA LEU A 14 -28.44 -4.57 0.41
C LEU A 14 -28.90 -4.69 -1.05
N LYS A 15 -29.39 -5.88 -1.44
CA LYS A 15 -30.01 -6.10 -2.75
C LYS A 15 -31.20 -5.17 -2.97
N HIS A 16 -32.10 -5.04 -2.01
CA HIS A 16 -33.28 -4.17 -2.12
C HIS A 16 -32.86 -2.71 -2.31
N LYS A 17 -31.94 -2.20 -1.49
CA LYS A 17 -31.42 -0.82 -1.64
C LYS A 17 -30.76 -0.60 -3.00
N LEU A 18 -29.93 -1.54 -3.46
CA LEU A 18 -29.32 -1.47 -4.79
C LEU A 18 -30.36 -1.39 -5.91
N ARG A 19 -31.44 -2.18 -5.82
CA ARG A 19 -32.55 -2.13 -6.77
C ARG A 19 -33.36 -0.84 -6.70
N GLU A 20 -33.53 -0.27 -5.51
CA GLU A 20 -34.29 0.96 -5.33
C GLU A 20 -33.53 2.19 -5.87
N TYR A 21 -32.23 2.29 -5.59
CA TYR A 21 -31.44 3.49 -5.87
C TYR A 21 -30.54 3.39 -7.11
N PHE A 22 -30.26 2.18 -7.60
CA PHE A 22 -29.29 1.93 -8.68
C PHE A 22 -29.78 0.90 -9.70
N ASP A 23 -31.09 0.82 -9.94
CA ASP A 23 -31.62 -0.09 -10.96
C ASP A 23 -31.02 0.23 -12.34
N GLY A 24 -30.76 -0.82 -13.13
CA GLY A 24 -30.08 -0.70 -14.42
C GLY A 24 -28.57 -0.37 -14.34
N LYS A 25 -28.02 -0.13 -13.15
CA LYS A 25 -26.57 0.13 -12.92
C LYS A 25 -25.86 -1.00 -12.17
N ILE A 26 -26.62 -2.02 -11.77
CA ILE A 26 -26.12 -3.19 -11.06
C ILE A 26 -26.23 -4.44 -11.93
N VAL A 27 -25.38 -5.42 -11.64
CA VAL A 27 -25.36 -6.71 -12.31
C VAL A 27 -25.04 -7.81 -11.31
N ARG A 28 -25.61 -8.99 -11.55
CA ARG A 28 -25.32 -10.22 -10.82
C ARG A 28 -23.94 -10.76 -11.21
N LYS A 29 -23.01 -10.79 -10.25
CA LYS A 29 -21.61 -11.17 -10.51
C LYS A 29 -21.44 -12.67 -10.74
N ASP A 30 -22.34 -13.52 -10.25
CA ASP A 30 -22.33 -14.97 -10.52
C ASP A 30 -22.56 -15.30 -11.99
N LEU A 31 -23.46 -14.57 -12.66
CA LEU A 31 -23.74 -14.73 -14.09
C LEU A 31 -22.50 -14.39 -14.93
N THR A 32 -21.79 -13.33 -14.55
CA THR A 32 -20.54 -12.92 -15.21
C THR A 32 -19.49 -14.02 -15.13
N LYS A 33 -19.28 -14.62 -13.95
CA LYS A 33 -18.34 -15.73 -13.75
C LYS A 33 -18.69 -16.92 -14.64
N LYS A 34 -19.96 -17.33 -14.65
CA LYS A 34 -20.46 -18.49 -15.41
C LYS A 34 -20.22 -18.36 -16.92
N ILE A 35 -20.29 -17.13 -17.46
CA ILE A 35 -20.07 -16.89 -18.90
C ILE A 35 -18.57 -16.74 -19.23
N LYS A 36 -17.78 -16.11 -18.34
CA LYS A 36 -16.35 -15.86 -18.55
C LYS A 36 -15.55 -17.14 -18.76
N GLU A 37 -15.93 -18.25 -18.12
CA GLU A 37 -15.29 -19.56 -18.31
C GLU A 37 -15.36 -20.06 -19.76
N GLY A 38 -16.38 -19.65 -20.53
CA GLY A 38 -16.59 -20.08 -21.92
C GLY A 38 -16.11 -19.09 -22.99
N ALA A 39 -15.76 -17.85 -22.62
CA ALA A 39 -15.46 -16.78 -23.58
C ALA A 39 -14.32 -15.86 -23.11
N ASN A 40 -13.30 -15.69 -23.96
CA ASN A 40 -12.19 -14.77 -23.70
C ASN A 40 -12.56 -13.31 -24.07
N VAL A 41 -13.52 -12.76 -23.33
CA VAL A 41 -14.09 -11.42 -23.53
C VAL A 41 -13.86 -10.60 -22.26
N PRO A 42 -13.56 -9.28 -22.34
CA PRO A 42 -13.38 -8.46 -21.14
C PRO A 42 -14.62 -8.46 -20.23
N VAL A 43 -14.41 -8.42 -18.90
CA VAL A 43 -15.51 -8.51 -17.91
C VAL A 43 -16.57 -7.43 -18.11
N TYR A 44 -16.16 -6.17 -18.33
CA TYR A 44 -17.09 -5.07 -18.55
C TYR A 44 -18.00 -5.25 -19.79
N VAL A 45 -17.52 -5.95 -20.83
CA VAL A 45 -18.35 -6.26 -22.01
C VAL A 45 -19.43 -7.28 -21.67
N LEU A 46 -19.07 -8.32 -20.89
CA LEU A 46 -20.02 -9.31 -20.41
C LEU A 46 -21.09 -8.68 -19.52
N GLU A 47 -20.67 -7.83 -18.59
CA GLU A 47 -21.57 -7.17 -17.65
C GLU A 47 -22.52 -6.19 -18.33
N PHE A 48 -22.08 -5.49 -19.38
CA PHE A 48 -22.96 -4.66 -20.19
C PHE A 48 -24.08 -5.48 -20.85
N LEU A 49 -23.73 -6.60 -21.49
CA LEU A 49 -24.72 -7.48 -22.12
C LEU A 49 -25.66 -8.10 -21.08
N LEU A 50 -25.11 -8.57 -19.95
CA LEU A 50 -25.92 -9.10 -18.85
C LEU A 50 -26.86 -8.03 -18.26
N GLY A 51 -26.42 -6.78 -18.13
CA GLY A 51 -27.27 -5.68 -17.68
C GLY A 51 -28.46 -5.42 -18.62
N GLN A 52 -28.29 -5.62 -19.93
CA GLN A 52 -29.36 -5.45 -20.92
C GLN A 52 -30.36 -6.61 -20.93
N TYR A 53 -29.89 -7.85 -20.83
CA TYR A 53 -30.73 -9.04 -21.05
C TYR A 53 -31.13 -9.78 -19.76
N CYS A 54 -30.46 -9.51 -18.62
CA CYS A 54 -30.67 -10.20 -17.35
C CYS A 54 -31.09 -9.25 -16.21
N SER A 55 -31.84 -8.19 -16.53
CA SER A 55 -32.25 -7.16 -15.55
C SER A 55 -33.38 -7.62 -14.60
N SER A 56 -34.08 -8.71 -14.90
CA SER A 56 -35.17 -9.26 -14.09
C SER A 56 -34.68 -10.05 -12.86
N ASP A 57 -35.56 -10.25 -11.88
CA ASP A 57 -35.36 -11.15 -10.72
C ASP A 57 -36.00 -12.54 -10.94
N ASP A 58 -36.76 -12.71 -12.02
CA ASP A 58 -37.36 -13.99 -12.38
C ASP A 58 -36.27 -14.96 -12.90
N PRO A 59 -36.03 -16.11 -12.24
CA PRO A 59 -35.05 -17.09 -12.67
C PRO A 59 -35.20 -17.54 -14.12
N ALA A 60 -36.42 -17.64 -14.64
CA ALA A 60 -36.67 -18.07 -16.01
C ALA A 60 -36.22 -17.01 -17.03
N ILE A 61 -36.52 -15.74 -16.75
CA ILE A 61 -36.09 -14.61 -17.61
C ILE A 61 -34.57 -14.47 -17.57
N ILE A 62 -33.95 -14.66 -16.39
CA ILE A 62 -32.49 -14.64 -16.25
C ILE A 62 -31.86 -15.76 -17.08
N GLU A 63 -32.39 -16.98 -17.03
CA GLU A 63 -31.85 -18.12 -17.78
C GLU A 63 -31.95 -17.90 -19.29
N GLU A 64 -33.09 -17.40 -19.78
CA GLU A 64 -33.26 -17.01 -21.19
C GLU A 64 -32.31 -15.87 -21.60
N GLY A 65 -32.15 -14.87 -20.73
CA GLY A 65 -31.21 -13.77 -20.92
C GLY A 65 -29.77 -14.25 -21.03
N VAL A 66 -29.33 -15.16 -20.16
CA VAL A 66 -27.99 -15.76 -20.19
C VAL A 66 -27.75 -16.53 -21.48
N GLU A 67 -28.72 -17.33 -21.94
CA GLU A 67 -28.61 -18.06 -23.22
C GLU A 67 -28.56 -17.11 -24.42
N THR A 68 -29.28 -15.99 -24.35
CA THR A 68 -29.22 -14.92 -25.36
C THR A 68 -27.84 -14.28 -25.40
N VAL A 69 -27.26 -13.94 -24.24
CA VAL A 69 -25.91 -13.37 -24.15
C VAL A 69 -24.86 -14.34 -24.70
N LYS A 70 -24.93 -15.63 -24.34
CA LYS A 70 -24.03 -16.65 -24.89
C LYS A 70 -24.10 -16.73 -26.41
N ARG A 71 -25.31 -16.65 -26.98
CA ARG A 71 -25.53 -16.65 -28.44
C ARG A 71 -24.93 -15.43 -29.11
N ILE A 72 -25.18 -14.23 -28.56
CA ILE A 72 -24.59 -12.98 -29.08
C ILE A 72 -23.06 -13.06 -29.08
N LEU A 73 -22.45 -13.56 -28.01
CA LEU A 73 -21.00 -13.69 -27.95
C LEU A 73 -20.47 -14.74 -28.94
N ALA A 74 -21.15 -15.88 -29.10
CA ALA A 74 -20.73 -16.92 -30.03
C ALA A 74 -20.82 -16.47 -31.49
N ASP A 75 -21.86 -15.71 -31.85
CA ASP A 75 -22.14 -15.33 -33.24
C ASP A 75 -21.49 -14.00 -33.64
N ASN A 76 -21.37 -13.04 -32.71
CA ASN A 76 -20.97 -11.67 -33.02
C ASN A 76 -19.56 -11.31 -32.51
N PHE A 77 -19.01 -11.96 -31.49
CA PHE A 77 -17.65 -11.61 -31.01
C PHE A 77 -16.58 -12.03 -32.02
N VAL A 78 -15.80 -11.07 -32.50
CA VAL A 78 -14.76 -11.34 -33.50
C VAL A 78 -13.53 -11.91 -32.80
N ARG A 79 -13.19 -13.16 -33.11
CA ARG A 79 -11.90 -13.74 -32.75
C ARG A 79 -10.86 -13.40 -33.84
N PRO A 80 -9.65 -12.93 -33.49
CA PRO A 80 -8.66 -12.50 -34.48
C PRO A 80 -8.31 -13.58 -35.53
N ASP A 81 -8.31 -14.85 -35.15
CA ASP A 81 -8.06 -16.00 -36.03
C ASP A 81 -9.25 -16.33 -36.95
N GLU A 82 -10.47 -15.90 -36.62
CA GLU A 82 -11.69 -16.10 -37.41
C GLU A 82 -12.08 -14.86 -38.25
N ALA A 83 -11.26 -13.80 -38.27
CA ALA A 83 -11.61 -12.54 -38.95
C ALA A 83 -12.02 -12.73 -40.43
N GLN A 84 -11.31 -13.56 -41.19
CA GLN A 84 -11.64 -13.84 -42.60
C GLN A 84 -12.96 -14.59 -42.78
N LYS A 85 -13.34 -15.45 -41.82
CA LYS A 85 -14.63 -16.13 -41.82
C LYS A 85 -15.76 -15.12 -41.62
N VAL A 86 -15.59 -14.18 -40.68
CA VAL A 86 -16.56 -13.10 -40.45
C VAL A 86 -16.72 -12.23 -41.72
N LEU A 87 -15.62 -11.84 -42.36
CA LEU A 87 -15.66 -11.07 -43.61
C LEU A 87 -16.36 -11.82 -44.76
N SER A 88 -16.12 -13.13 -44.88
CA SER A 88 -16.80 -13.98 -45.85
C SER A 88 -18.31 -14.01 -45.61
N VAL A 89 -18.74 -14.17 -44.36
CA VAL A 89 -20.16 -14.15 -43.98
C VAL A 89 -20.78 -12.78 -44.26
N LEU A 90 -20.10 -11.70 -43.89
CA LEU A 90 -20.53 -10.33 -44.17
C LEU A 90 -20.73 -10.10 -45.68
N ARG A 91 -19.78 -10.54 -46.52
CA ARG A 91 -19.90 -10.47 -47.98
C ARG A 91 -21.07 -11.30 -48.53
N GLN A 92 -21.30 -12.49 -48.00
CA GLN A 92 -22.36 -13.39 -48.46
C GLN A 92 -23.76 -12.90 -48.07
N ARG A 93 -23.91 -12.36 -46.86
CA ARG A 93 -25.20 -11.90 -46.31
C ARG A 93 -25.50 -10.44 -46.63
N GLY A 94 -24.51 -9.67 -47.06
CA GLY A 94 -24.61 -8.23 -47.31
C GLY A 94 -24.60 -7.38 -46.05
N SER A 95 -25.00 -7.92 -44.89
CA SER A 95 -24.91 -7.27 -43.58
C SER A 95 -24.55 -8.26 -42.48
N TYR A 96 -23.83 -7.80 -41.46
CA TYR A 96 -23.46 -8.60 -40.30
C TYR A 96 -23.21 -7.73 -39.07
N THR A 97 -23.63 -8.22 -37.89
CA THR A 97 -23.35 -7.54 -36.62
C THR A 97 -22.13 -8.17 -35.96
N ILE A 98 -21.22 -7.35 -35.45
CA ILE A 98 -20.02 -7.81 -34.75
C ILE A 98 -19.83 -7.08 -33.42
N ILE A 99 -19.04 -7.68 -32.53
CA ILE A 99 -18.49 -7.06 -31.33
C ILE A 99 -16.98 -6.98 -31.50
N ASP A 100 -16.46 -5.76 -31.56
CA ASP A 100 -15.02 -5.50 -31.75
C ASP A 100 -14.62 -4.18 -31.08
N LYS A 101 -13.32 -4.00 -30.83
CA LYS A 101 -12.75 -2.74 -30.40
C LYS A 101 -12.50 -1.86 -31.61
N VAL A 102 -13.12 -0.67 -31.62
CA VAL A 102 -13.09 0.29 -32.72
C VAL A 102 -12.32 1.53 -32.31
N THR A 103 -11.34 1.93 -33.12
CA THR A 103 -10.63 3.22 -33.02
C THR A 103 -10.95 4.05 -34.26
N VAL A 104 -11.12 5.35 -34.12
CA VAL A 104 -11.41 6.28 -35.21
C VAL A 104 -10.30 7.30 -35.34
N GLY A 105 -9.93 7.65 -36.56
CA GLY A 105 -9.01 8.74 -36.86
C GLY A 105 -9.55 9.65 -37.96
N LEU A 106 -9.22 10.94 -37.89
CA LEU A 106 -9.50 11.87 -38.98
C LEU A 106 -8.42 11.72 -40.06
N ASN A 107 -8.80 11.28 -41.26
CA ASN A 107 -7.93 11.26 -42.41
C ASN A 107 -7.97 12.62 -43.12
N ILE A 108 -6.99 13.47 -42.82
CA ILE A 108 -6.89 14.83 -43.35
C ILE A 108 -6.70 14.85 -44.89
N LYS A 109 -6.19 13.75 -45.48
CA LYS A 109 -5.99 13.68 -46.95
C LYS A 109 -7.30 13.51 -47.70
N THR A 110 -8.25 12.80 -47.10
CA THR A 110 -9.57 12.50 -47.69
C THR A 110 -10.71 13.23 -46.98
N ASP A 111 -10.38 14.09 -46.01
CA ASP A 111 -11.29 14.88 -45.18
C ASP A 111 -12.47 14.08 -44.61
N ARG A 112 -12.17 12.91 -44.03
CA ARG A 112 -13.20 12.03 -43.44
C ARG A 112 -12.69 11.24 -42.25
N TYR A 113 -13.61 10.84 -41.38
CA TYR A 113 -13.32 9.91 -40.30
C TYR A 113 -13.25 8.48 -40.81
N GLU A 114 -12.23 7.76 -40.35
CA GLU A 114 -11.97 6.37 -40.72
C GLU A 114 -11.76 5.53 -39.45
N ALA A 115 -12.49 4.43 -39.37
CA ALA A 115 -12.43 3.45 -38.30
C ALA A 115 -11.40 2.33 -38.59
N GLU A 116 -10.79 1.84 -37.52
CA GLU A 116 -9.92 0.68 -37.44
C GLU A 116 -10.50 -0.31 -36.41
N PHE A 117 -10.63 -1.56 -36.83
CA PHE A 117 -11.16 -2.67 -36.05
C PHE A 117 -10.01 -3.56 -35.56
N SER A 118 -9.92 -3.74 -34.23
CA SER A 118 -8.82 -4.48 -33.60
C SER A 118 -8.80 -5.95 -33.99
N ASN A 119 -9.92 -6.66 -33.85
CA ASN A 119 -9.97 -8.11 -34.05
C ASN A 119 -10.31 -8.48 -35.50
N LEU A 120 -11.19 -7.73 -36.16
CA LEU A 120 -11.50 -7.91 -37.58
C LEU A 120 -10.31 -7.52 -38.48
N GLY A 121 -9.41 -6.67 -37.98
CA GLY A 121 -8.19 -6.24 -38.67
C GLY A 121 -8.44 -5.33 -39.87
N GLN A 122 -9.64 -4.75 -39.97
CA GLN A 122 -9.99 -3.83 -41.05
C GLN A 122 -9.63 -2.40 -40.68
N LYS A 123 -9.04 -1.69 -41.64
CA LYS A 123 -8.64 -0.28 -41.51
C LYS A 123 -9.30 0.56 -42.59
N TYR A 124 -9.29 1.88 -42.39
CA TYR A 124 -9.79 2.84 -43.37
C TYR A 124 -11.27 2.66 -43.70
N VAL A 125 -12.06 2.17 -42.73
CA VAL A 125 -13.52 1.99 -42.89
C VAL A 125 -14.19 3.33 -42.63
N PRO A 126 -14.91 3.94 -43.59
CA PRO A 126 -15.56 5.23 -43.37
C PRO A 126 -16.58 5.16 -42.21
N ILE A 127 -16.60 6.21 -41.38
CA ILE A 127 -17.57 6.36 -40.28
C ILE A 127 -18.15 7.77 -40.28
N SER A 128 -19.44 7.90 -39.93
CA SER A 128 -20.11 9.20 -39.75
C SER A 128 -19.43 10.01 -38.65
N GLU A 129 -19.31 11.33 -38.85
CA GLU A 129 -18.79 12.28 -37.87
C GLU A 129 -19.59 12.32 -36.55
N GLU A 130 -20.86 11.93 -36.59
CA GLU A 130 -21.73 11.88 -35.40
C GLU A 130 -21.13 11.00 -34.29
N TYR A 131 -20.51 9.87 -34.65
CA TYR A 131 -19.95 8.93 -33.69
C TYR A 131 -18.74 9.50 -32.93
N PRO A 132 -17.66 9.95 -33.59
CA PRO A 132 -16.52 10.53 -32.89
C PRO A 132 -16.85 11.84 -32.17
N THR A 133 -17.87 12.60 -32.59
CA THR A 133 -18.34 13.80 -31.87
C THR A 133 -19.11 13.45 -30.59
N LYS A 134 -19.87 12.34 -30.60
CA LYS A 134 -20.63 11.89 -29.44
C LYS A 134 -19.80 11.03 -28.48
N PHE A 135 -18.82 10.31 -29.01
CA PHE A 135 -18.02 9.32 -28.29
C PHE A 135 -16.53 9.59 -28.52
N ASP A 136 -16.01 10.62 -27.86
CA ASP A 136 -14.62 11.10 -27.99
C ASP A 136 -13.57 9.99 -27.85
N ARG A 137 -13.85 8.93 -27.07
CA ARG A 137 -12.94 7.80 -26.86
C ARG A 137 -12.65 6.99 -28.12
N LEU A 138 -13.53 7.05 -29.12
CA LEU A 138 -13.22 6.50 -30.44
C LEU A 138 -11.92 7.12 -30.97
N LEU A 139 -11.61 8.39 -30.67
CA LEU A 139 -10.43 9.11 -31.15
C LEU A 139 -9.17 8.92 -30.28
N CYS A 140 -9.28 8.42 -29.04
CA CYS A 140 -8.18 8.44 -28.05
C CYS A 140 -7.56 7.07 -27.71
N GLY A 141 -8.08 5.98 -28.26
CA GLY A 141 -7.58 4.63 -27.94
C GLY A 141 -8.55 3.48 -28.27
N GLY A 142 -9.75 3.85 -28.71
CA GLY A 142 -10.79 2.95 -29.18
C GLY A 142 -11.57 2.30 -28.05
N ILE A 143 -12.82 1.98 -28.33
CA ILE A 143 -13.78 1.41 -27.37
C ILE A 143 -14.42 0.16 -27.98
N TRP A 144 -14.88 -0.74 -27.11
CA TRP A 144 -15.64 -1.90 -27.56
C TRP A 144 -17.02 -1.47 -28.02
N CYS A 145 -17.42 -1.95 -29.20
CA CYS A 145 -18.67 -1.57 -29.83
C CYS A 145 -19.39 -2.81 -30.36
N ILE A 146 -20.72 -2.79 -30.29
CA ILE A 146 -21.58 -3.59 -31.17
C ILE A 146 -21.71 -2.79 -32.47
N VAL A 147 -21.23 -3.35 -33.57
CA VAL A 147 -21.18 -2.67 -34.87
C VAL A 147 -21.98 -3.46 -35.89
N GLN A 148 -22.91 -2.79 -36.54
CA GLN A 148 -23.59 -3.32 -37.72
C GLN A 148 -22.82 -2.89 -38.96
N LEU A 149 -22.32 -3.87 -39.69
CA LEU A 149 -21.57 -3.68 -40.93
C LEU A 149 -22.44 -4.06 -42.12
N ASP A 150 -22.32 -3.29 -43.19
CA ASP A 150 -22.82 -3.61 -44.52
C ASP A 150 -21.65 -3.83 -45.47
N TYR A 151 -21.84 -4.69 -46.48
CA TYR A 151 -20.89 -4.96 -47.54
C TYR A 151 -21.47 -4.51 -48.88
N GLU A 152 -20.88 -3.47 -49.46
CA GLU A 152 -21.27 -2.91 -50.75
C GLU A 152 -20.03 -2.68 -51.59
N PHE A 153 -19.86 -3.49 -52.64
CA PHE A 153 -18.75 -3.35 -53.57
C PHE A 153 -19.18 -2.56 -54.80
N VAL A 154 -18.55 -1.41 -55.02
CA VAL A 154 -18.79 -0.53 -56.17
C VAL A 154 -17.55 -0.57 -57.08
N GLU A 155 -17.68 -1.10 -58.30
CA GLU A 155 -16.54 -1.32 -59.22
C GLU A 155 -15.76 -0.03 -59.57
N GLU A 156 -16.44 1.12 -59.57
CA GLU A 156 -15.86 2.43 -59.92
C GLU A 156 -15.16 3.11 -58.72
N GLU A 157 -15.42 2.68 -57.49
CA GLU A 157 -14.77 3.21 -56.28
C GLU A 157 -13.66 2.29 -55.81
N ARG A 158 -12.42 2.81 -55.69
CA ARG A 158 -11.33 2.12 -54.97
C ARG A 158 -11.47 2.22 -53.44
N SER A 159 -12.70 2.23 -52.92
CA SER A 159 -13.01 2.40 -51.50
C SER A 159 -13.16 1.06 -50.79
N ASN A 160 -13.08 1.06 -49.46
CA ASN A 160 -13.32 -0.14 -48.65
C ASN A 160 -14.80 -0.55 -48.82
N PRO A 161 -15.12 -1.78 -49.25
CA PRO A 161 -16.51 -2.20 -49.48
C PRO A 161 -17.30 -2.36 -48.17
N ILE A 162 -16.65 -2.28 -47.02
CA ILE A 162 -17.28 -2.38 -45.71
C ILE A 162 -17.73 -0.99 -45.29
N ARG A 163 -18.99 -0.87 -44.87
CA ARG A 163 -19.58 0.37 -44.33
C ARG A 163 -20.13 0.12 -42.93
N ILE A 164 -19.97 1.10 -42.04
CA ILE A 164 -20.58 1.06 -40.70
C ILE A 164 -21.99 1.62 -40.82
N ARG A 165 -22.99 0.75 -40.64
CA ARG A 165 -24.40 1.14 -40.62
C ARG A 165 -24.78 1.77 -39.29
N SER A 166 -24.39 1.11 -38.20
CA SER A 166 -24.59 1.63 -36.85
C SER A 166 -23.47 1.18 -35.92
N LEU A 167 -23.10 2.05 -34.98
CA LEU A 167 -22.11 1.75 -33.95
C LEU A 167 -22.71 2.05 -32.57
N THR A 168 -22.79 1.03 -31.73
CA THR A 168 -23.26 1.15 -30.34
C THR A 168 -22.09 0.85 -29.40
N PRO A 169 -21.54 1.85 -28.71
CA PRO A 169 -20.50 1.62 -27.71
C PRO A 169 -21.02 0.73 -26.57
N ILE A 170 -20.18 -0.21 -26.14
CA ILE A 170 -20.38 -1.03 -24.96
C ILE A 170 -19.84 -0.27 -23.75
N GLN A 171 -20.43 0.91 -23.54
CA GLN A 171 -20.15 1.82 -22.43
C GLN A 171 -21.43 2.55 -22.03
N MET A 172 -21.53 2.98 -20.78
CA MET A 172 -22.56 3.90 -20.33
C MET A 172 -22.30 5.29 -20.93
N PRO A 173 -23.24 5.85 -21.70
CA PRO A 173 -22.99 7.08 -22.45
C PRO A 173 -22.82 8.31 -21.56
N HIS A 174 -23.48 8.37 -20.39
CA HIS A 174 -23.36 9.47 -19.43
C HIS A 174 -23.54 8.96 -17.99
N ILE A 175 -22.69 9.46 -17.07
CA ILE A 175 -22.85 9.26 -15.64
C ILE A 175 -23.48 10.50 -15.01
N ASP A 176 -24.57 10.32 -14.29
CA ASP A 176 -25.12 11.36 -13.41
C ASP A 176 -24.48 11.19 -12.03
N ILE A 177 -23.53 12.06 -11.71
CA ILE A 177 -22.82 12.01 -10.42
C ILE A 177 -23.73 12.43 -9.26
N ASP A 178 -24.71 13.30 -9.50
CA ASP A 178 -25.65 13.72 -8.46
C ASP A 178 -26.57 12.58 -8.05
N GLU A 179 -26.97 11.74 -9.02
CA GLU A 179 -27.70 10.51 -8.74
C GLU A 179 -26.88 9.53 -7.88
N LEU A 180 -25.57 9.38 -8.17
CA LEU A 180 -24.67 8.58 -7.32
C LEU A 180 -24.64 9.13 -5.88
N LYS A 181 -24.43 10.44 -5.73
CA LYS A 181 -24.36 11.10 -4.42
C LYS A 181 -25.67 11.00 -3.66
N GLN A 182 -26.81 11.09 -4.35
CA GLN A 182 -28.11 10.94 -3.72
C GLN A 182 -28.39 9.49 -3.31
N GLY A 183 -28.06 8.52 -4.18
CA GLY A 183 -28.17 7.09 -3.87
C GLY A 183 -27.28 6.69 -2.69
N ARG A 184 -26.04 7.20 -2.62
CA ARG A 184 -25.08 6.95 -1.53
C ARG A 184 -25.67 7.22 -0.14
N LYS A 185 -26.51 8.25 0.01
CA LYS A 185 -27.12 8.63 1.30
C LYS A 185 -28.05 7.57 1.90
N ALA A 186 -28.53 6.62 1.10
CA ALA A 186 -29.38 5.52 1.58
C ALA A 186 -28.59 4.34 2.21
N PHE A 187 -27.26 4.39 2.13
CA PHE A 187 -26.36 3.34 2.60
C PHE A 187 -25.54 3.82 3.81
N SER A 188 -25.33 2.94 4.77
CA SER A 188 -24.28 3.10 5.78
C SER A 188 -22.89 2.98 5.15
N LYS A 189 -21.85 3.37 5.89
CA LYS A 189 -20.45 3.22 5.45
C LYS A 189 -20.14 1.76 5.14
N GLU A 190 -20.53 0.85 6.03
CA GLU A 190 -20.26 -0.59 5.93
C GLU A 190 -20.97 -1.21 4.71
N GLU A 191 -22.25 -0.88 4.51
CA GLU A 191 -23.00 -1.33 3.33
C GLU A 191 -22.37 -0.79 2.03
N TRP A 192 -21.91 0.46 2.02
CA TRP A 192 -21.29 1.07 0.84
C TRP A 192 -19.94 0.42 0.51
N VAL A 193 -19.11 0.16 1.52
CA VAL A 193 -17.86 -0.61 1.37
C VAL A 193 -18.15 -1.97 0.74
N ASP A 194 -19.19 -2.67 1.23
CA ASP A 194 -19.57 -3.97 0.69
C ASP A 194 -20.02 -3.87 -0.78
N VAL A 195 -20.77 -2.83 -1.17
CA VAL A 195 -21.13 -2.56 -2.56
C VAL A 195 -19.90 -2.33 -3.43
N LEU A 196 -18.94 -1.50 -3.00
CA LEU A 196 -17.71 -1.24 -3.76
C LEU A 196 -16.91 -2.53 -3.98
N LEU A 197 -16.75 -3.35 -2.93
CA LEU A 197 -16.04 -4.63 -2.99
C LEU A 197 -16.75 -5.63 -3.91
N ARG A 198 -18.09 -5.75 -3.82
CA ARG A 198 -18.86 -6.60 -4.74
C ARG A 198 -18.75 -6.14 -6.18
N SER A 199 -18.68 -4.83 -6.40
CA SER A 199 -18.53 -4.23 -7.74
C SER A 199 -17.22 -4.63 -8.41
N ILE A 200 -16.13 -4.77 -7.65
CA ILE A 200 -14.84 -5.29 -8.13
C ILE A 200 -14.73 -6.83 -8.09
N GLY A 201 -15.81 -7.53 -7.72
CA GLY A 201 -15.92 -8.99 -7.73
C GLY A 201 -15.54 -9.70 -6.42
N MET A 202 -15.35 -8.97 -5.32
CA MET A 202 -14.91 -9.50 -4.02
C MET A 202 -16.10 -9.73 -3.08
N GLU A 203 -16.09 -10.83 -2.33
CA GLU A 203 -17.11 -11.16 -1.32
C GLU A 203 -16.76 -10.56 0.05
N PRO A 204 -17.46 -9.52 0.53
CA PRO A 204 -17.08 -8.83 1.75
C PRO A 204 -17.21 -9.67 3.02
N ASP A 205 -18.15 -10.62 3.06
CA ASP A 205 -18.36 -11.50 4.23
C ASP A 205 -17.18 -12.44 4.50
N SER A 206 -16.35 -12.69 3.48
CA SER A 206 -15.15 -13.53 3.57
C SER A 206 -13.90 -12.77 4.02
N LEU A 207 -13.99 -11.44 4.17
CA LEU A 207 -12.87 -10.54 4.38
C LEU A 207 -12.93 -9.87 5.74
N LYS A 208 -11.77 -9.72 6.38
CA LYS A 208 -11.61 -8.89 7.57
C LYS A 208 -11.64 -7.42 7.19
N GLU A 209 -11.99 -6.56 8.14
CA GLU A 209 -12.04 -5.11 7.93
C GLU A 209 -10.74 -4.55 7.32
N ARG A 210 -9.58 -4.96 7.85
CA ARG A 210 -8.29 -4.56 7.30
C ARG A 210 -8.11 -4.96 5.82
N GLU A 211 -8.55 -6.14 5.44
CA GLU A 211 -8.45 -6.65 4.07
C GLU A 211 -9.37 -5.86 3.13
N LYS A 212 -10.58 -5.48 3.60
CA LYS A 212 -11.51 -4.59 2.88
C LYS A 212 -10.87 -3.24 2.55
N TRP A 213 -10.26 -2.59 3.54
CA TRP A 213 -9.58 -1.31 3.35
C TRP A 213 -8.39 -1.39 2.37
N LEU A 214 -7.59 -2.47 2.43
CA LEU A 214 -6.49 -2.68 1.48
C LEU A 214 -6.99 -2.89 0.05
N LEU A 215 -8.12 -3.58 -0.14
CA LEU A 215 -8.75 -3.73 -1.44
C LEU A 215 -9.32 -2.41 -1.97
N ILE A 216 -9.88 -1.57 -1.09
CA ILE A 216 -10.31 -0.21 -1.45
C ILE A 216 -9.11 0.66 -1.83
N ALA A 217 -7.99 0.55 -1.13
CA ALA A 217 -6.76 1.27 -1.45
C ALA A 217 -6.26 1.00 -2.88
N ARG A 218 -6.52 -0.19 -3.44
CA ARG A 218 -6.19 -0.52 -4.84
C ARG A 218 -6.96 0.35 -5.85
N MET A 219 -8.13 0.87 -5.48
CA MET A 219 -8.95 1.74 -6.34
C MET A 219 -8.51 3.21 -6.34
N LEU A 220 -7.67 3.64 -5.38
CA LEU A 220 -7.18 5.02 -5.31
C LEU A 220 -6.57 5.55 -6.62
N PRO A 221 -5.73 4.81 -7.36
CA PRO A 221 -5.20 5.24 -8.66
C PRO A 221 -6.25 5.56 -9.73
N LEU A 222 -7.46 5.00 -9.59
CA LEU A 222 -8.56 5.17 -10.54
C LEU A 222 -9.39 6.43 -10.23
N VAL A 223 -9.47 6.83 -8.96
CA VAL A 223 -10.23 8.00 -8.49
C VAL A 223 -9.37 9.24 -8.23
N GLU A 224 -8.04 9.07 -8.14
CA GLU A 224 -7.07 10.15 -7.96
C GLU A 224 -6.20 10.39 -9.20
N ASN A 225 -5.86 11.67 -9.43
CA ASN A 225 -4.94 12.06 -10.50
C ASN A 225 -3.49 11.92 -10.07
N ASN A 226 -2.65 11.34 -10.95
CA ASN A 226 -1.22 11.18 -10.74
C ASN A 226 -0.92 10.57 -9.35
N PHE A 227 -1.56 9.45 -9.04
CA PHE A 227 -1.39 8.73 -7.79
C PHE A 227 -0.42 7.56 -7.96
N ASN A 228 0.74 7.64 -7.29
CA ASN A 228 1.78 6.63 -7.37
C ASN A 228 1.60 5.58 -6.28
N LEU A 229 1.26 4.35 -6.67
CA LEU A 229 0.99 3.23 -5.77
C LEU A 229 1.95 2.08 -6.01
N CYS A 230 2.39 1.45 -4.93
CA CYS A 230 3.14 0.21 -4.95
C CYS A 230 2.39 -0.86 -4.16
N GLU A 231 2.23 -2.05 -4.75
CA GLU A 231 1.73 -3.23 -4.04
C GLU A 231 2.68 -4.42 -4.27
N LEU A 232 3.30 -4.87 -3.19
CA LEU A 232 4.18 -6.02 -3.19
C LEU A 232 3.67 -7.06 -2.19
N GLY A 233 3.58 -8.32 -2.62
CA GLY A 233 3.04 -9.39 -1.80
C GLY A 233 3.10 -10.75 -2.47
N PRO A 234 2.59 -11.81 -1.84
CA PRO A 234 2.61 -13.16 -2.40
C PRO A 234 1.79 -13.26 -3.69
N ARG A 235 2.04 -14.32 -4.46
CA ARG A 235 1.25 -14.65 -5.65
C ARG A 235 -0.20 -14.98 -5.28
N SER A 236 -1.11 -14.78 -6.24
CA SER A 236 -2.54 -15.13 -6.14
C SER A 236 -3.35 -14.28 -5.15
N THR A 237 -2.99 -13.01 -4.96
CA THR A 237 -3.78 -12.04 -4.17
C THR A 237 -4.60 -11.07 -5.04
N GLY A 238 -4.67 -11.30 -6.36
CA GLY A 238 -5.49 -10.51 -7.29
C GLY A 238 -4.95 -9.11 -7.65
N LYS A 239 -3.67 -8.82 -7.36
CA LYS A 239 -3.06 -7.48 -7.49
C LYS A 239 -3.25 -6.82 -8.86
N SER A 240 -3.14 -7.58 -9.95
CA SER A 240 -3.27 -7.05 -11.32
C SER A 240 -4.71 -7.06 -11.85
N HIS A 241 -5.66 -7.70 -11.15
CA HIS A 241 -7.02 -7.95 -11.66
C HIS A 241 -7.79 -6.64 -11.87
N LEU A 242 -7.74 -5.74 -10.89
CA LEU A 242 -8.44 -4.46 -10.93
C LEU A 242 -8.04 -3.63 -12.17
N TYR A 243 -6.74 -3.47 -12.42
CA TYR A 243 -6.21 -2.66 -13.51
C TYR A 243 -6.33 -3.30 -14.89
N LYS A 244 -6.70 -4.59 -14.95
CA LYS A 244 -6.87 -5.32 -16.20
C LYS A 244 -8.34 -5.46 -16.60
N GLU A 245 -9.21 -5.78 -15.65
CA GLU A 245 -10.58 -6.21 -15.93
C GLU A 245 -11.63 -5.18 -15.49
N ILE A 246 -11.32 -4.30 -14.53
CA ILE A 246 -12.33 -3.47 -13.85
C ILE A 246 -12.39 -2.02 -14.34
N SER A 247 -11.36 -1.52 -15.03
CA SER A 247 -11.43 -0.20 -15.64
C SER A 247 -11.07 -0.26 -17.12
N PRO A 248 -11.94 0.23 -18.04
CA PRO A 248 -11.59 0.43 -19.44
C PRO A 248 -10.61 1.59 -19.63
N ASN A 249 -10.29 2.33 -18.55
CA ASN A 249 -9.37 3.48 -18.56
C ASN A 249 -8.01 3.16 -17.91
N SER A 250 -7.72 1.89 -17.64
CA SER A 250 -6.39 1.44 -17.20
C SER A 250 -5.72 0.54 -18.23
N ILE A 251 -4.39 0.61 -18.27
CA ILE A 251 -3.57 -0.32 -19.06
C ILE A 251 -2.58 -1.06 -18.16
N LEU A 252 -2.51 -2.38 -18.34
CA LEU A 252 -1.54 -3.24 -17.68
C LEU A 252 -0.36 -3.52 -18.62
N VAL A 253 0.80 -2.95 -18.31
CA VAL A 253 2.06 -3.20 -19.02
C VAL A 253 2.67 -4.48 -18.49
N SER A 254 2.60 -5.56 -19.28
CA SER A 254 3.16 -6.87 -18.95
C SER A 254 4.48 -7.11 -19.71
N GLY A 255 5.43 -7.82 -19.09
CA GLY A 255 6.67 -8.27 -19.76
C GLY A 255 7.88 -7.35 -19.63
N GLY A 256 7.83 -6.34 -18.76
CA GLY A 256 8.99 -5.61 -18.24
C GLY A 256 9.72 -4.67 -19.22
N GLN A 257 9.64 -4.88 -20.53
CA GLN A 257 10.28 -4.02 -21.51
C GLN A 257 9.34 -2.91 -21.96
N THR A 258 9.65 -1.67 -21.55
CA THR A 258 8.99 -0.47 -22.06
C THR A 258 10.03 0.52 -22.59
N THR A 259 9.59 1.49 -23.38
CA THR A 259 10.43 2.58 -23.88
C THR A 259 9.85 3.91 -23.44
N VAL A 260 10.68 4.94 -23.35
CA VAL A 260 10.20 6.28 -23.00
C VAL A 260 9.22 6.78 -24.06
N ALA A 261 9.40 6.38 -25.33
CA ALA A 261 8.49 6.74 -26.42
C ALA A 261 7.09 6.14 -26.24
N ASN A 262 6.99 4.88 -25.80
CA ASN A 262 5.71 4.24 -25.55
C ASN A 262 5.02 4.82 -24.31
N LEU A 263 5.79 5.04 -23.24
CA LEU A 263 5.21 5.49 -21.97
C LEU A 263 4.83 6.97 -21.99
N PHE A 264 5.70 7.85 -22.52
CA PHE A 264 5.56 9.30 -22.40
C PHE A 264 5.25 10.01 -23.72
N TYR A 265 6.19 10.01 -24.66
CA TYR A 265 6.01 10.74 -25.92
C TYR A 265 6.93 10.25 -27.02
N ASN A 266 6.38 9.96 -28.18
CA ASN A 266 7.16 9.57 -29.33
C ASN A 266 7.53 10.80 -30.17
N MET A 267 8.84 11.08 -30.28
CA MET A 267 9.37 12.23 -31.00
C MET A 267 9.24 12.11 -32.52
N SER A 268 9.24 10.90 -33.08
CA SER A 268 9.16 10.70 -34.54
C SER A 268 7.72 10.88 -35.05
N SER A 269 6.74 10.33 -34.33
CA SER A 269 5.32 10.46 -34.66
C SER A 269 4.65 11.67 -34.04
N LYS A 270 5.31 12.37 -33.10
CA LYS A 270 4.76 13.48 -32.30
C LYS A 270 3.48 13.10 -31.53
N THR A 271 3.38 11.85 -31.09
CA THR A 271 2.21 11.32 -30.38
C THR A 271 2.50 11.13 -28.89
N VAL A 272 1.51 11.41 -28.05
CA VAL A 272 1.58 11.15 -26.61
C VAL A 272 1.50 9.65 -26.34
N GLY A 273 2.30 9.19 -25.38
CA GLY A 273 2.36 7.82 -24.93
C GLY A 273 1.27 7.48 -23.91
N LEU A 274 1.39 6.31 -23.29
CA LEU A 274 0.38 5.76 -22.40
C LEU A 274 -0.08 6.71 -21.29
N VAL A 275 0.83 7.48 -20.67
CA VAL A 275 0.45 8.37 -19.55
C VAL A 275 -0.50 9.51 -19.96
N GLY A 276 -0.58 9.87 -21.24
CA GLY A 276 -1.54 10.88 -21.72
C GLY A 276 -2.82 10.30 -22.29
N LEU A 277 -2.95 8.97 -22.38
CA LEU A 277 -4.12 8.29 -22.96
C LEU A 277 -4.96 7.55 -21.91
N TRP A 278 -4.35 7.16 -20.79
CA TRP A 278 -4.96 6.32 -19.77
C TRP A 278 -5.06 7.05 -18.43
N ASP A 279 -6.05 6.69 -17.62
CA ASP A 279 -6.23 7.22 -16.26
C ASP A 279 -5.26 6.55 -15.27
N CYS A 280 -4.83 5.32 -15.58
CA CYS A 280 -3.89 4.54 -14.78
C CYS A 280 -3.01 3.64 -15.67
N VAL A 281 -1.70 3.70 -15.46
CA VAL A 281 -0.71 2.80 -16.07
C VAL A 281 -0.15 1.89 -14.98
N ALA A 282 -0.50 0.61 -15.04
CA ALA A 282 -0.05 -0.39 -14.09
C ALA A 282 1.07 -1.26 -14.68
N PHE A 283 2.17 -1.41 -13.96
CA PHE A 283 3.29 -2.29 -14.30
C PHE A 283 3.13 -3.60 -13.52
N ASP A 284 2.87 -4.69 -14.25
CA ASP A 284 2.90 -6.02 -13.66
C ASP A 284 4.36 -6.53 -13.62
N GLU A 285 4.67 -7.31 -12.60
CA GLU A 285 6.01 -7.85 -12.36
C GLU A 285 7.10 -6.76 -12.35
N VAL A 286 7.07 -5.86 -11.36
CA VAL A 286 8.02 -4.74 -11.25
C VAL A 286 9.50 -5.12 -11.41
N ALA A 287 9.89 -6.33 -10.97
CA ALA A 287 11.26 -6.85 -11.13
C ALA A 287 11.73 -6.92 -12.60
N GLY A 288 10.79 -7.03 -13.55
CA GLY A 288 11.06 -7.08 -14.97
C GLY A 288 11.25 -5.71 -15.63
N ILE A 289 10.93 -4.60 -14.96
CA ILE A 289 10.97 -3.26 -15.55
C ILE A 289 12.39 -2.93 -16.01
N LYS A 290 12.55 -2.76 -17.32
CA LYS A 290 13.79 -2.31 -17.97
C LYS A 290 13.47 -1.26 -19.01
N PHE A 291 14.05 -0.09 -18.85
CA PHE A 291 14.02 0.95 -19.88
C PHE A 291 15.17 0.73 -20.86
N LYS A 292 14.85 0.75 -22.17
CA LYS A 292 15.90 0.76 -23.21
C LYS A 292 16.70 2.07 -23.18
N ASP A 293 16.03 3.16 -22.80
CA ASP A 293 16.60 4.49 -22.72
C ASP A 293 17.11 4.79 -21.30
N LYS A 294 18.33 5.33 -21.16
CA LYS A 294 18.95 5.60 -19.86
C LYS A 294 18.25 6.71 -19.05
N ASP A 295 17.47 7.56 -19.71
CA ASP A 295 16.75 8.69 -19.11
C ASP A 295 15.33 8.35 -18.64
N GLY A 296 14.84 7.12 -18.89
CA GLY A 296 13.45 6.76 -18.61
C GLY A 296 13.04 6.88 -17.15
N ILE A 297 13.90 6.46 -16.22
CA ILE A 297 13.65 6.60 -14.77
C ILE A 297 13.64 8.07 -14.35
N GLN A 298 14.47 8.92 -14.95
CA GLN A 298 14.51 10.34 -14.63
C GLN A 298 13.21 11.04 -15.06
N ILE A 299 12.74 10.78 -16.29
CA ILE A 299 11.47 11.33 -16.79
C ILE A 299 10.30 10.83 -15.94
N MET A 300 10.35 9.56 -15.52
CA MET A 300 9.35 9.00 -14.61
C MET A 300 9.35 9.70 -13.25
N LYS A 301 10.53 10.01 -12.68
CA LYS A 301 10.63 10.80 -11.44
C LYS A 301 9.98 12.17 -11.60
N ASP A 302 10.27 12.88 -12.69
CA ASP A 302 9.69 14.20 -12.93
C ASP A 302 8.16 14.10 -13.03
N TYR A 303 7.65 13.16 -13.83
CA TYR A 303 6.22 12.92 -13.98
C TYR A 303 5.50 12.51 -12.69
N MET A 304 6.09 11.62 -11.90
CA MET A 304 5.52 11.17 -10.63
C MET A 304 5.42 12.31 -9.60
N ASN A 305 6.19 13.37 -9.75
CA ASN A 305 6.18 14.51 -8.83
C ASN A 305 5.23 15.62 -9.30
N SER A 306 5.18 15.94 -10.59
CA SER A 306 4.42 17.09 -11.12
C SER A 306 3.16 16.72 -11.90
N GLY A 307 2.99 15.46 -12.32
CA GLY A 307 2.00 15.09 -13.34
C GLY A 307 2.35 15.63 -14.74
N SER A 308 3.56 16.13 -14.93
CA SER A 308 4.03 16.67 -16.19
C SER A 308 5.39 16.08 -16.57
N PHE A 309 5.69 16.04 -17.87
CA PHE A 309 7.01 15.62 -18.33
C PHE A 309 7.49 16.54 -19.45
N SER A 310 8.80 16.81 -19.45
CA SER A 310 9.45 17.59 -20.48
C SER A 310 10.12 16.67 -21.49
N ARG A 311 9.68 16.73 -22.75
CA ARG A 311 10.34 16.00 -23.84
C ARG A 311 10.34 16.82 -25.13
N GLY A 312 11.52 17.24 -25.58
CA GLY A 312 11.68 18.17 -26.70
C GLY A 312 11.65 19.63 -26.24
N LYS A 313 10.82 20.47 -26.89
CA LYS A 313 10.70 21.91 -26.58
C LYS A 313 9.46 22.27 -25.75
N GLU A 314 8.60 21.30 -25.43
CA GLU A 314 7.32 21.53 -24.74
C GLU A 314 7.17 20.60 -23.54
N GLU A 315 6.61 21.14 -22.46
CA GLU A 315 6.15 20.39 -21.30
C GLU A 315 4.72 19.88 -21.57
N LYS A 316 4.47 18.61 -21.27
CA LYS A 316 3.15 17.98 -21.45
C LYS A 316 2.61 17.55 -20.10
N ASN A 317 1.37 17.94 -19.83
CA ASN A 317 0.62 17.49 -18.66
C ASN A 317 -0.11 16.19 -18.96
N ALA A 318 -0.19 15.31 -17.96
CA ALA A 318 -0.93 14.06 -18.00
C ALA A 318 -1.47 13.74 -16.61
N SER A 319 -2.60 13.04 -16.54
CA SER A 319 -3.28 12.73 -15.29
C SER A 319 -3.08 11.28 -14.82
N ALA A 320 -2.45 10.42 -15.64
CA ALA A 320 -2.32 9.01 -15.35
C ALA A 320 -1.64 8.72 -14.01
N SER A 321 -2.25 7.85 -13.22
CA SER A 321 -1.65 7.27 -12.03
C SER A 321 -0.66 6.16 -12.40
N MET A 322 0.40 5.98 -11.61
CA MET A 322 1.39 4.92 -11.82
C MET A 322 1.26 3.86 -10.74
N VAL A 323 1.04 2.61 -11.15
CA VAL A 323 0.90 1.49 -10.23
C VAL A 323 1.99 0.47 -10.47
N PHE A 324 2.66 0.04 -9.41
CA PHE A 324 3.74 -0.92 -9.44
C PHE A 324 3.33 -2.18 -8.67
N VAL A 325 3.14 -3.28 -9.39
CA VAL A 325 2.70 -4.56 -8.82
C VAL A 325 3.82 -5.59 -8.87
N GLY A 326 4.11 -6.21 -7.73
CA GLY A 326 5.22 -7.16 -7.63
C GLY A 326 5.00 -8.31 -6.66
N ASN A 327 5.90 -9.28 -6.76
CA ASN A 327 5.89 -10.45 -5.91
C ASN A 327 7.02 -10.40 -4.89
N ILE A 328 6.68 -10.68 -3.63
CA ILE A 328 7.65 -10.93 -2.58
C ILE A 328 7.86 -12.44 -2.47
N ASN A 329 9.12 -12.87 -2.63
CA ASN A 329 9.50 -14.30 -2.62
C ASN A 329 10.07 -14.78 -1.28
N GLN A 330 10.33 -13.87 -0.34
CA GLN A 330 10.87 -14.16 0.99
C GLN A 330 9.89 -13.68 2.06
N SER A 331 9.99 -14.18 3.30
CA SER A 331 9.15 -13.65 4.38
C SER A 331 9.47 -12.18 4.66
N VAL A 332 8.44 -11.40 4.99
CA VAL A 332 8.55 -9.98 5.31
C VAL A 332 9.56 -9.74 6.44
N ASP A 333 9.55 -10.59 7.48
CA ASP A 333 10.51 -10.52 8.60
C ASP A 333 11.97 -10.64 8.15
N VAL A 334 12.23 -11.43 7.11
CA VAL A 334 13.58 -11.59 6.55
C VAL A 334 13.95 -10.35 5.77
N LEU A 335 13.08 -9.89 4.86
CA LEU A 335 13.32 -8.66 4.08
C LEU A 335 13.59 -7.45 4.98
N LEU A 336 12.83 -7.30 6.06
CA LEU A 336 13.00 -6.20 7.01
C LEU A 336 14.36 -6.25 7.72
N ARG A 337 14.98 -7.42 7.86
CA ARG A 337 16.29 -7.63 8.50
C ARG A 337 17.45 -7.61 7.52
N THR A 338 17.25 -8.07 6.28
CA THR A 338 18.33 -8.27 5.30
C THR A 338 18.40 -7.19 4.23
N SER A 339 17.29 -6.53 3.91
CA SER A 339 17.25 -5.49 2.87
C SER A 339 16.13 -4.46 3.14
N SER A 340 15.19 -4.31 2.21
CA SER A 340 14.05 -3.39 2.29
C SER A 340 12.79 -4.02 1.69
N LEU A 341 11.62 -3.46 1.99
CA LEU A 341 10.36 -3.89 1.35
C LEU A 341 10.29 -3.55 -0.15
N PHE A 342 11.24 -2.78 -0.69
CA PHE A 342 11.35 -2.45 -2.12
C PHE A 342 12.32 -3.36 -2.89
N ASP A 343 12.91 -4.37 -2.23
CA ASP A 343 13.81 -5.36 -2.85
C ASP A 343 13.30 -5.98 -4.17
N PRO A 344 11.99 -6.21 -4.38
CA PRO A 344 11.49 -6.71 -5.67
C PRO A 344 11.66 -5.76 -6.86
N PHE A 345 11.94 -4.46 -6.65
CA PHE A 345 12.21 -3.54 -7.76
C PHE A 345 13.58 -3.82 -8.40
N PRO A 346 13.77 -3.46 -9.68
CA PRO A 346 15.10 -3.46 -10.29
C PRO A 346 16.05 -2.58 -9.50
N PRO A 347 17.35 -2.91 -9.36
CA PRO A 347 18.30 -2.13 -8.54
C PRO A 347 18.33 -0.63 -8.89
N GLU A 348 18.15 -0.28 -10.16
CA GLU A 348 18.10 1.11 -10.65
C GLU A 348 16.94 1.94 -10.06
N MET A 349 15.90 1.28 -9.53
CA MET A 349 14.73 1.90 -8.91
C MET A 349 14.63 1.55 -7.41
N GLY A 350 14.88 0.29 -7.04
CA GLY A 350 14.71 -0.24 -5.68
C GLY A 350 15.70 0.31 -4.65
N THR A 351 16.77 0.97 -5.10
CA THR A 351 17.71 1.72 -4.22
C THR A 351 17.75 3.22 -4.52
N ASP A 352 16.99 3.72 -5.49
CA ASP A 352 16.88 5.15 -5.80
C ASP A 352 15.89 5.80 -4.82
N THR A 353 16.40 6.39 -3.74
CA THR A 353 15.58 7.05 -2.71
C THR A 353 14.72 8.17 -3.29
N ALA A 354 15.19 8.88 -4.33
CA ALA A 354 14.41 9.94 -4.96
C ALA A 354 13.22 9.36 -5.76
N PHE A 355 13.39 8.20 -6.41
CA PHE A 355 12.29 7.49 -7.04
C PHE A 355 11.28 7.01 -6.00
N LEU A 356 11.73 6.29 -4.98
CA LEU A 356 10.88 5.68 -3.96
C LEU A 356 10.11 6.71 -3.12
N ASP A 357 10.69 7.89 -2.85
CA ASP A 357 10.03 8.98 -2.12
C ASP A 357 8.83 9.58 -2.87
N ARG A 358 8.70 9.32 -4.18
CA ARG A 358 7.53 9.72 -4.98
C ARG A 358 6.39 8.71 -4.95
N ILE A 359 6.56 7.55 -4.30
CA ILE A 359 5.48 6.59 -4.09
C ILE A 359 4.58 7.09 -2.97
N HIS A 360 3.33 7.44 -3.26
CA HIS A 360 2.41 7.95 -2.24
C HIS A 360 1.96 6.86 -1.27
N CYS A 361 1.75 5.64 -1.79
CA CYS A 361 1.11 4.55 -1.07
C CYS A 361 1.83 3.23 -1.28
N TYR A 362 2.17 2.54 -0.18
CA TYR A 362 2.62 1.16 -0.19
C TYR A 362 1.55 0.25 0.41
N ILE A 363 0.89 -0.55 -0.42
CA ILE A 363 -0.05 -1.59 0.03
C ILE A 363 0.74 -2.84 0.46
N PRO A 364 0.63 -3.28 1.73
CA PRO A 364 1.21 -4.53 2.21
C PRO A 364 0.45 -5.73 1.62
N GLY A 365 0.79 -6.14 0.40
CA GLY A 365 0.08 -7.20 -0.32
C GLY A 365 0.13 -8.57 0.37
N TRP A 366 0.99 -8.76 1.38
CA TRP A 366 1.02 -9.95 2.25
C TRP A 366 -0.08 -10.00 3.29
N GLU A 367 -0.75 -8.88 3.59
CA GLU A 367 -1.93 -8.84 4.45
C GLU A 367 -3.21 -9.21 3.68
N VAL A 368 -3.19 -9.13 2.34
CA VAL A 368 -4.31 -9.57 1.50
C VAL A 368 -4.30 -11.10 1.39
N PRO A 369 -5.42 -11.79 1.66
CA PRO A 369 -5.47 -13.25 1.59
C PRO A 369 -5.23 -13.74 0.17
N LYS A 370 -4.70 -14.97 0.06
CA LYS A 370 -4.66 -15.67 -1.23
C LYS A 370 -6.09 -15.98 -1.65
N LEU A 371 -6.50 -15.46 -2.80
CA LEU A 371 -7.86 -15.57 -3.30
C LEU A 371 -8.23 -17.02 -3.56
N ARG A 372 -9.39 -17.42 -3.03
CA ARG A 372 -10.04 -18.71 -3.23
C ARG A 372 -11.48 -18.47 -3.72
N PRO A 373 -12.19 -19.48 -4.24
CA PRO A 373 -13.53 -19.30 -4.82
C PRO A 373 -14.54 -18.57 -3.92
N ASP A 374 -14.49 -18.82 -2.61
CA ASP A 374 -15.30 -18.18 -1.56
C ASP A 374 -15.03 -16.67 -1.37
N HIS A 375 -13.91 -16.16 -1.87
CA HIS A 375 -13.59 -14.74 -1.81
C HIS A 375 -14.21 -13.93 -2.96
N PHE A 376 -14.85 -14.60 -3.93
CA PHE A 376 -15.47 -13.92 -5.07
C PHE A 376 -16.98 -13.88 -4.88
N THR A 377 -17.57 -12.70 -5.01
CA THR A 377 -19.02 -12.53 -4.75
C THR A 377 -19.88 -13.13 -5.86
N ASP A 378 -21.01 -13.71 -5.48
CA ASP A 378 -22.06 -14.19 -6.38
C ASP A 378 -23.29 -13.24 -6.38
N ASP A 379 -23.21 -12.15 -5.62
CA ASP A 379 -24.29 -11.19 -5.44
C ASP A 379 -24.25 -10.04 -6.45
N TYR A 380 -25.17 -9.07 -6.27
CA TYR A 380 -25.19 -7.83 -7.04
C TYR A 380 -24.05 -6.90 -6.65
N GLY A 381 -23.42 -6.30 -7.67
CA GLY A 381 -22.55 -5.14 -7.55
C GLY A 381 -22.78 -4.21 -8.74
N PHE A 382 -22.13 -3.04 -8.76
CA PHE A 382 -22.19 -2.15 -9.91
C PHE A 382 -21.65 -2.83 -11.17
N ILE A 383 -22.23 -2.46 -12.31
CA ILE A 383 -21.66 -2.73 -13.61
C ILE A 383 -20.28 -2.08 -13.65
N THR A 384 -19.27 -2.85 -14.08
CA THR A 384 -17.86 -2.44 -14.08
C THR A 384 -17.63 -1.09 -14.78
N ASP A 385 -18.34 -0.86 -15.88
CA ASP A 385 -18.25 0.39 -16.63
C ASP A 385 -18.87 1.58 -15.87
N TYR A 386 -20.02 1.39 -15.18
CA TYR A 386 -20.60 2.41 -14.30
C TYR A 386 -19.62 2.79 -13.17
N LEU A 387 -19.00 1.77 -12.54
CA LEU A 387 -17.98 1.96 -11.51
C LEU A 387 -16.80 2.78 -12.02
N ALA A 388 -16.25 2.41 -13.19
CA ALA A 388 -15.11 3.09 -13.77
C ALA A 388 -15.41 4.55 -14.16
N GLU A 389 -16.59 4.81 -14.73
CA GLU A 389 -16.97 6.16 -15.15
C GLU A 389 -17.20 7.10 -13.97
N PHE A 390 -17.82 6.65 -12.86
CA PHE A 390 -17.98 7.57 -11.73
C PHE A 390 -16.66 7.82 -11.01
N MET A 391 -15.77 6.82 -10.90
CA MET A 391 -14.44 7.04 -10.34
C MET A 391 -13.68 8.07 -11.17
N ARG A 392 -13.80 8.00 -12.50
CA ARG A 392 -13.22 8.99 -13.41
C ARG A 392 -13.83 10.37 -13.24
N GLU A 393 -15.14 10.48 -13.05
CA GLU A 393 -15.80 11.77 -12.82
C GLU A 393 -15.35 12.39 -11.48
N LEU A 394 -15.24 11.58 -10.43
CA LEU A 394 -14.75 11.99 -9.11
C LEU A 394 -13.30 12.50 -9.13
N ARG A 395 -12.47 12.12 -10.11
CA ARG A 395 -11.11 12.69 -10.29
C ARG A 395 -11.11 14.20 -10.50
N LYS A 396 -12.24 14.80 -10.88
CA LYS A 396 -12.38 16.26 -11.08
C LYS A 396 -12.60 17.02 -9.78
N GLU A 397 -13.04 16.33 -8.73
CA GLU A 397 -13.26 16.91 -7.40
C GLU A 397 -11.99 16.83 -6.56
N GLN A 398 -11.93 17.63 -5.48
CA GLN A 398 -10.82 17.62 -4.52
C GLN A 398 -11.38 17.76 -3.10
N HIS A 399 -10.97 16.84 -2.24
CA HIS A 399 -11.34 16.71 -0.82
C HIS A 399 -10.09 16.49 0.05
N GLY A 400 -8.88 16.73 -0.47
CA GLY A 400 -7.62 16.55 0.26
C GLY A 400 -7.40 17.53 1.42
N ASP A 401 -8.21 18.59 1.52
CA ASP A 401 -8.28 19.55 2.61
C ASP A 401 -9.33 19.20 3.67
N ALA A 402 -10.13 18.14 3.47
CA ALA A 402 -11.15 17.69 4.41
C ALA A 402 -10.59 17.43 5.83
N LEU A 403 -9.33 16.99 5.93
CA LEU A 403 -8.65 16.76 7.20
C LEU A 403 -8.38 18.07 7.97
N ASP A 404 -8.18 19.21 7.28
CA ASP A 404 -7.71 20.46 7.90
C ASP A 404 -8.73 21.08 8.85
N LYS A 405 -10.02 20.76 8.63
CA LYS A 405 -11.10 21.16 9.53
C LYS A 405 -10.92 20.58 10.93
N TYR A 406 -10.43 19.34 11.02
CA TYR A 406 -10.42 18.56 12.26
C TYR A 406 -9.01 18.30 12.81
N PHE A 407 -8.02 18.20 11.93
CA PHE A 407 -6.67 17.74 12.27
C PHE A 407 -5.58 18.59 11.61
N ARG A 408 -4.37 18.52 12.16
CA ARG A 408 -3.12 18.99 11.53
C ARG A 408 -2.12 17.85 11.47
N LEU A 409 -1.33 17.77 10.42
CA LEU A 409 -0.26 16.78 10.33
C LEU A 409 0.91 17.16 11.23
N GLY A 410 1.56 16.15 11.83
CA GLY A 410 2.73 16.34 12.69
C GLY A 410 3.95 16.90 11.96
N SER A 411 4.90 17.43 12.72
CA SER A 411 6.09 18.13 12.19
C SER A 411 7.07 17.25 11.40
N ASN A 412 7.03 15.93 11.61
CA ASN A 412 7.93 14.99 10.94
C ASN A 412 7.48 14.65 9.50
N LEU A 413 6.31 15.11 9.07
CA LEU A 413 5.88 14.95 7.68
C LEU A 413 6.48 16.06 6.82
N ASN A 414 7.32 15.68 5.84
CA ASN A 414 7.80 16.64 4.86
C ASN A 414 6.68 17.01 3.84
N GLN A 415 6.98 17.90 2.89
CA GLN A 415 6.01 18.32 1.88
C GLN A 415 5.49 17.16 1.01
N ARG A 416 6.35 16.21 0.63
CA ARG A 416 5.96 15.05 -0.17
C ARG A 416 5.10 14.08 0.64
N ASP A 417 5.43 13.90 1.93
CA ASP A 417 4.63 13.11 2.87
C ASP A 417 3.24 13.70 3.02
N THR A 418 3.16 15.02 3.18
CA THR A 418 1.90 15.77 3.25
C THR A 418 1.08 15.59 1.97
N VAL A 419 1.69 15.73 0.79
CA VAL A 419 1.00 15.53 -0.49
C VAL A 419 0.50 14.08 -0.63
N ALA A 420 1.31 13.10 -0.28
CA ALA A 420 0.93 11.69 -0.34
C ALA A 420 -0.26 11.37 0.56
N VAL A 421 -0.22 11.83 1.82
CA VAL A 421 -1.31 11.65 2.79
C VAL A 421 -2.58 12.35 2.31
N ARG A 422 -2.49 13.60 1.85
CA ARG A 422 -3.64 14.35 1.32
C ARG A 422 -4.28 13.68 0.10
N LYS A 423 -3.46 13.18 -0.84
CA LYS A 423 -3.97 12.42 -1.99
C LYS A 423 -4.69 11.14 -1.57
N MET A 424 -4.18 10.44 -0.55
CA MET A 424 -4.85 9.25 -0.02
C MET A 424 -6.17 9.61 0.68
N VAL A 425 -6.19 10.65 1.51
CA VAL A 425 -7.40 11.16 2.15
C VAL A 425 -8.44 11.54 1.11
N ASP A 426 -8.03 12.29 0.07
CA ASP A 426 -8.87 12.69 -1.05
C ASP A 426 -9.52 11.48 -1.74
N GLY A 427 -8.69 10.49 -2.14
CA GLY A 427 -9.19 9.31 -2.85
C GLY A 427 -10.09 8.42 -1.99
N PHE A 428 -9.78 8.24 -0.69
CA PHE A 428 -10.65 7.49 0.22
C PHE A 428 -11.97 8.21 0.45
N ILE A 429 -11.97 9.54 0.64
CA ILE A 429 -13.20 10.31 0.81
C ILE A 429 -14.05 10.22 -0.45
N LYS A 430 -13.48 10.37 -1.65
CA LYS A 430 -14.22 10.20 -2.91
C LYS A 430 -14.86 8.81 -3.04
N LEU A 431 -14.19 7.76 -2.60
CA LEU A 431 -14.73 6.40 -2.68
C LEU A 431 -15.80 6.14 -1.60
N LEU A 432 -15.53 6.50 -0.35
CA LEU A 432 -16.36 6.14 0.81
C LEU A 432 -17.52 7.12 1.04
N TYR A 433 -17.30 8.40 0.74
CA TYR A 433 -18.23 9.52 0.95
C TYR A 433 -18.30 10.41 -0.30
N PRO A 434 -18.68 9.85 -1.48
CA PRO A 434 -18.75 10.61 -2.73
C PRO A 434 -19.71 11.80 -2.66
N ASP A 435 -20.66 11.79 -1.73
CA ASP A 435 -21.61 12.87 -1.44
C ASP A 435 -21.01 14.02 -0.62
N GLY A 436 -19.77 13.90 -0.15
CA GLY A 436 -19.07 14.90 0.64
C GLY A 436 -19.57 15.02 2.08
N VAL A 437 -20.36 14.06 2.55
CA VAL A 437 -20.91 14.03 3.92
C VAL A 437 -20.11 13.04 4.76
N PHE A 438 -19.33 13.55 5.69
CA PHE A 438 -18.52 12.76 6.60
C PHE A 438 -18.32 13.46 7.95
N THR A 439 -18.12 12.67 8.98
CA THR A 439 -17.89 13.09 10.37
C THR A 439 -16.40 13.20 10.68
N LYS A 440 -16.06 13.81 11.83
CA LYS A 440 -14.69 13.88 12.33
C LYS A 440 -14.04 12.50 12.48
N ALA A 441 -14.76 11.54 13.05
CA ALA A 441 -14.27 10.18 13.28
C ALA A 441 -14.00 9.41 11.99
N GLU A 442 -14.85 9.59 10.97
CA GLU A 442 -14.68 8.96 9.65
C GLU A 442 -13.46 9.53 8.91
N VAL A 443 -13.21 10.84 9.03
CA VAL A 443 -11.99 11.46 8.47
C VAL A 443 -10.75 11.00 9.24
N GLU A 444 -10.84 10.83 10.56
CA GLU A 444 -9.75 10.31 11.38
C GLU A 444 -9.36 8.88 11.00
N GLU A 445 -10.34 8.01 10.79
CA GLU A 445 -10.13 6.62 10.34
C GLU A 445 -9.38 6.58 9.00
N VAL A 446 -9.82 7.38 8.03
CA VAL A 446 -9.13 7.53 6.73
C VAL A 446 -7.71 8.08 6.90
N LEU A 447 -7.54 9.10 7.76
CA LEU A 447 -6.25 9.74 8.01
C LEU A 447 -5.24 8.77 8.63
N GLN A 448 -5.65 7.99 9.64
CA GLN A 448 -4.81 6.97 10.26
C GLN A 448 -4.32 5.95 9.23
N PHE A 449 -5.22 5.45 8.38
CA PHE A 449 -4.87 4.50 7.33
C PHE A 449 -3.90 5.11 6.30
N ALA A 450 -4.17 6.33 5.85
CA ALA A 450 -3.29 7.06 4.93
C ALA A 450 -1.88 7.29 5.51
N LEU A 451 -1.80 7.72 6.78
CA LEU A 451 -0.52 7.91 7.48
C LEU A 451 0.26 6.60 7.57
N GLU A 452 -0.40 5.49 7.88
CA GLU A 452 0.25 4.18 7.97
C GLU A 452 0.86 3.75 6.63
N LEU A 453 0.09 3.85 5.54
CA LEU A 453 0.56 3.44 4.21
C LEU A 453 1.72 4.30 3.70
N ARG A 454 1.70 5.63 3.97
CA ARG A 454 2.83 6.51 3.61
C ARG A 454 4.02 6.30 4.54
N ARG A 455 3.80 6.11 5.85
CA ARG A 455 4.87 5.83 6.81
C ARG A 455 5.65 4.60 6.39
N ARG A 456 4.99 3.54 5.89
CA ARG A 456 5.66 2.33 5.38
C ARG A 456 6.70 2.64 4.30
N VAL A 457 6.42 3.58 3.39
CA VAL A 457 7.39 4.06 2.38
C VAL A 457 8.57 4.74 3.07
N LYS A 458 8.30 5.65 4.00
CA LYS A 458 9.33 6.42 4.73
C LYS A 458 10.23 5.56 5.60
N GLU A 459 9.69 4.53 6.24
CA GLU A 459 10.48 3.58 7.01
C GLU A 459 11.47 2.82 6.13
N GLN A 460 11.13 2.52 4.87
CA GLN A 460 12.10 1.93 3.94
C GLN A 460 13.12 2.95 3.44
N LEU A 461 12.72 4.20 3.24
CA LEU A 461 13.65 5.27 2.89
C LEU A 461 14.65 5.55 4.01
N LYS A 462 14.23 5.51 5.28
CA LYS A 462 15.13 5.55 6.45
C LYS A 462 16.15 4.42 6.42
N LYS A 463 15.74 3.20 6.06
CA LYS A 463 16.66 2.06 5.92
C LYS A 463 17.67 2.24 4.78
N LEU A 464 17.23 2.80 3.64
CA LEU A 464 18.07 2.92 2.44
C LEU A 464 18.96 4.18 2.44
N GLY A 465 18.42 5.33 2.84
CA GLY A 465 19.08 6.64 2.83
C GLY A 465 19.59 7.11 4.20
N GLY A 466 19.35 6.33 5.27
CA GLY A 466 19.85 6.64 6.62
C GLY A 466 19.33 7.97 7.16
N MET A 467 20.27 8.84 7.57
CA MET A 467 19.98 10.12 8.23
C MET A 467 19.21 11.12 7.37
N GLU A 468 19.14 10.95 6.05
CA GLU A 468 18.33 11.83 5.19
C GLU A 468 16.81 11.68 5.46
N PHE A 469 16.38 10.52 5.96
CA PHE A 469 14.97 10.16 6.14
C PHE A 469 14.62 9.78 7.58
N TYR A 470 15.28 10.38 8.58
CA TYR A 470 15.09 10.04 10.00
C TYR A 470 13.70 10.40 10.54
N ASP A 471 13.04 11.38 9.95
CA ASP A 471 11.68 11.81 10.28
C ASP A 471 10.61 10.81 9.83
N VAL A 472 10.45 9.73 10.61
CA VAL A 472 9.48 8.65 10.36
C VAL A 472 8.34 8.58 11.37
N ASN A 473 8.39 9.41 12.42
CA ASN A 473 7.37 9.46 13.47
C ASN A 473 6.14 10.22 12.99
N PHE A 474 5.36 9.57 12.12
CA PHE A 474 4.16 10.16 11.56
C PHE A 474 3.09 10.30 12.64
N SER A 475 2.51 11.50 12.73
CA SER A 475 1.47 11.84 13.67
C SER A 475 0.46 12.81 13.07
N TYR A 476 -0.67 12.96 13.75
CA TYR A 476 -1.63 14.02 13.52
C TYR A 476 -2.07 14.61 14.87
N ILE A 477 -2.48 15.87 14.85
CA ILE A 477 -2.88 16.65 16.02
C ILE A 477 -4.35 17.00 15.87
N ASP A 478 -5.16 16.71 16.87
CA ASP A 478 -6.56 17.11 16.92
C ASP A 478 -6.69 18.62 17.18
N ASN A 479 -7.43 19.34 16.34
CA ASN A 479 -7.57 20.80 16.44
C ASN A 479 -8.40 21.24 17.67
N GLU A 480 -9.23 20.36 18.22
CA GLU A 480 -10.07 20.66 19.39
C GLU A 480 -9.37 20.30 20.70
N THR A 481 -8.71 19.13 20.78
CA THR A 481 -8.06 18.67 22.02
C THR A 481 -6.58 19.02 22.09
N PHE A 482 -5.94 19.35 20.96
CA PHE A 482 -4.50 19.52 20.81
C PHE A 482 -3.68 18.27 21.15
N GLU A 483 -4.32 17.09 21.21
CA GLU A 483 -3.65 15.82 21.41
C GLU A 483 -2.96 15.37 20.12
N GLU A 484 -1.70 14.93 20.25
CA GLU A 484 -0.92 14.39 19.14
C GLU A 484 -0.95 12.86 19.15
N HIS A 485 -1.46 12.28 18.07
CA HIS A 485 -1.63 10.85 17.88
C HIS A 485 -0.60 10.33 16.88
N TYR A 486 0.25 9.39 17.32
CA TYR A 486 1.27 8.76 16.48
C TYR A 486 0.74 7.49 15.80
N VAL A 487 1.02 7.33 14.51
CA VAL A 487 0.57 6.19 13.71
C VAL A 487 1.74 5.26 13.42
N SER A 488 1.72 4.03 13.94
CA SER A 488 2.76 3.01 13.74
C SER A 488 2.49 2.10 12.54
N VAL A 489 3.53 1.44 12.03
CA VAL A 489 3.39 0.36 11.04
C VAL A 489 3.49 -1.02 11.73
N PRO A 490 2.61 -2.01 11.41
CA PRO A 490 2.63 -3.34 12.04
C PRO A 490 3.97 -4.08 11.92
N GLU A 491 4.70 -3.83 10.83
CA GLU A 491 5.97 -4.48 10.48
C GLU A 491 7.13 -4.12 11.41
N GLN A 492 7.02 -3.03 12.17
CA GLN A 492 8.05 -2.63 13.13
C GLN A 492 7.99 -3.41 14.45
N GLY A 493 7.05 -4.34 14.60
CA GLY A 493 6.83 -5.05 15.86
C GLY A 493 6.09 -4.13 16.84
N GLY A 494 4.81 -4.44 17.07
CA GLY A 494 3.96 -3.66 17.97
C GLY A 494 4.44 -3.75 19.42
N GLY A 495 4.77 -2.58 19.98
CA GLY A 495 5.09 -2.37 21.39
C GLY A 495 6.45 -1.69 21.54
N LYS A 496 6.47 -0.54 22.23
CA LYS A 496 7.72 0.05 22.73
C LYS A 496 8.52 -1.05 23.42
N LEU A 497 9.70 -1.40 22.87
CA LEU A 497 10.54 -2.48 23.39
C LEU A 497 10.89 -2.25 24.87
N ILE A 498 10.95 -0.99 25.28
CA ILE A 498 11.08 -0.53 26.65
C ILE A 498 9.69 -0.08 27.14
N PRO A 499 9.08 -0.79 28.10
CA PRO A 499 7.73 -0.51 28.56
C PRO A 499 7.61 0.82 29.30
N GLU A 500 6.41 1.39 29.28
CA GLU A 500 6.06 2.53 30.14
C GLU A 500 5.76 2.07 31.57
N GLY A 501 6.27 2.80 32.57
CA GLY A 501 6.08 2.49 33.99
C GLY A 501 7.25 1.72 34.64
N MET A 502 7.10 1.37 35.91
CA MET A 502 8.13 0.64 36.67
C MET A 502 8.17 -0.84 36.26
N CYS A 503 9.36 -1.34 35.94
CA CYS A 503 9.58 -2.75 35.62
C CYS A 503 9.58 -3.60 36.91
N LYS A 504 9.61 -4.94 36.79
CA LYS A 504 9.83 -5.79 37.97
C LYS A 504 11.29 -5.68 38.43
N PRO A 505 11.59 -5.85 39.74
CA PRO A 505 12.97 -5.95 40.21
C PRO A 505 13.74 -7.01 39.41
N GLY A 506 14.92 -6.64 38.92
CA GLY A 506 15.77 -7.49 38.09
C GLY A 506 15.59 -7.32 36.58
N GLN A 507 14.63 -6.52 36.13
CA GLN A 507 14.45 -6.19 34.70
C GLN A 507 15.21 -4.91 34.33
N VAL A 508 16.09 -5.01 33.34
CA VAL A 508 16.93 -3.90 32.86
C VAL A 508 16.98 -3.91 31.33
N TYR A 509 16.94 -2.73 30.72
CA TYR A 509 17.09 -2.54 29.29
C TYR A 509 18.39 -1.78 29.00
N THR A 510 19.13 -2.24 28.01
CA THR A 510 20.35 -1.57 27.52
C THR A 510 20.28 -1.44 26.00
N VAL A 511 20.84 -0.36 25.47
CA VAL A 511 20.94 -0.12 24.03
C VAL A 511 22.41 -0.09 23.65
N SER A 512 22.80 -0.93 22.70
CA SER A 512 24.19 -0.99 22.26
C SER A 512 24.32 -1.60 20.87
N ARG A 513 25.54 -1.57 20.32
CA ARG A 513 25.87 -2.24 19.08
C ARG A 513 25.86 -3.76 19.28
N GLY A 514 25.06 -4.45 18.49
CA GLY A 514 25.06 -5.90 18.36
C GLY A 514 26.11 -6.40 17.37
N LYS A 515 26.23 -7.73 17.24
CA LYS A 515 27.20 -8.37 16.35
C LYS A 515 27.05 -8.03 14.86
N SER A 516 25.83 -7.72 14.42
CA SER A 516 25.57 -7.26 13.04
C SER A 516 26.13 -5.87 12.73
N GLY A 517 26.67 -5.14 13.73
CA GLY A 517 27.09 -3.76 13.59
C GLY A 517 25.95 -2.75 13.80
N MET A 518 24.70 -3.20 13.80
CA MET A 518 23.52 -2.38 14.10
C MET A 518 23.40 -2.12 15.61
N ILE A 519 22.77 -1.00 15.98
CA ILE A 519 22.42 -0.69 17.37
C ILE A 519 21.02 -1.25 17.65
N GLY A 520 20.86 -1.90 18.81
CA GLY A 520 19.57 -2.42 19.23
C GLY A 520 19.42 -2.57 20.73
N VAL A 521 18.23 -3.04 21.13
CA VAL A 521 17.81 -3.15 22.53
C VAL A 521 18.00 -4.56 23.05
N PHE A 522 18.63 -4.66 24.22
CA PHE A 522 18.81 -5.91 24.94
C PHE A 522 18.11 -5.83 26.28
N ARG A 523 17.38 -6.90 26.61
CA ARG A 523 16.65 -7.06 27.86
C ARG A 523 17.36 -8.06 28.75
N LEU A 524 17.58 -7.67 29.99
CA LEU A 524 18.10 -8.52 31.05
C LEU A 524 16.99 -8.78 32.04
N GLU A 525 16.80 -10.04 32.42
CA GLU A 525 15.87 -10.46 33.47
C GLU A 525 16.61 -11.31 34.49
N SER A 526 16.69 -10.85 35.73
CA SER A 526 17.40 -11.53 36.79
C SER A 526 16.46 -12.14 37.84
N GLN A 527 16.86 -13.28 38.40
CA GLN A 527 16.21 -13.95 39.51
C GLN A 527 17.25 -14.30 40.58
N MET A 528 16.89 -14.12 41.85
CA MET A 528 17.71 -14.48 42.99
C MET A 528 17.13 -15.69 43.72
N LEU A 529 17.97 -16.69 44.00
CA LEU A 529 17.60 -17.91 44.71
C LEU A 529 18.49 -18.08 45.96
N PRO A 530 18.02 -18.72 47.05
CA PRO A 530 18.91 -19.20 48.10
C PRO A 530 19.92 -20.21 47.52
N GLY A 531 21.21 -20.04 47.82
CA GLY A 531 22.25 -20.89 47.23
C GLY A 531 23.65 -20.62 47.78
N ASN A 532 24.68 -20.99 47.01
CA ASN A 532 26.08 -20.98 47.43
C ASN A 532 26.95 -19.98 46.64
N GLY A 533 26.35 -18.93 46.08
CA GLY A 533 27.09 -17.87 45.38
C GLY A 533 27.33 -18.14 43.90
N LYS A 534 26.49 -18.96 43.25
CA LYS A 534 26.56 -19.24 41.82
C LYS A 534 26.00 -18.09 41.00
N PHE A 535 26.58 -17.89 39.82
CA PHE A 535 26.10 -16.94 38.82
C PHE A 535 25.88 -17.66 37.49
N GLU A 536 24.62 -17.80 37.11
CA GLU A 536 24.19 -18.48 35.89
C GLU A 536 23.71 -17.46 34.86
N ARG A 537 24.09 -17.66 33.59
CA ARG A 537 23.68 -16.78 32.50
C ARG A 537 23.04 -17.59 31.39
N THR A 538 21.84 -17.21 31.01
CA THR A 538 21.07 -17.85 29.94
C THR A 538 20.83 -16.86 28.80
N GLY A 539 20.59 -17.37 27.59
CA GLY A 539 20.31 -16.52 26.41
C GLY A 539 21.55 -15.92 25.71
N LEU A 540 22.76 -16.12 26.24
CA LEU A 540 24.01 -15.64 25.61
C LEU A 540 24.60 -16.60 24.54
N GLY A 541 24.08 -17.82 24.39
CA GLY A 541 24.61 -18.78 23.42
C GLY A 541 26.12 -19.05 23.60
N SER A 542 26.86 -19.18 22.50
CA SER A 542 28.33 -19.34 22.45
C SER A 542 29.10 -18.01 22.42
N ASP A 543 28.45 -16.89 22.72
CA ASP A 543 29.05 -15.56 22.62
C ASP A 543 30.13 -15.32 23.70
N ARG A 544 31.40 -15.25 23.29
CA ARG A 544 32.53 -15.09 24.22
C ARG A 544 32.53 -13.71 24.89
N GLU A 545 32.35 -12.64 24.12
CA GLU A 545 32.45 -11.26 24.63
C GLU A 545 31.31 -10.95 25.60
N ALA A 546 30.08 -11.35 25.26
CA ALA A 546 28.92 -11.17 26.14
C ALA A 546 29.06 -11.97 27.46
N ARG A 547 29.67 -13.16 27.39
CA ARG A 547 30.02 -13.95 28.58
C ARG A 547 31.12 -13.28 29.40
N GLU A 548 32.15 -12.72 28.79
CA GLU A 548 33.22 -12.01 29.52
C GLU A 548 32.69 -10.75 30.22
N ALA A 549 31.81 -9.98 29.56
CA ALA A 549 31.17 -8.80 30.14
C ALA A 549 30.31 -9.15 31.35
N SER A 550 29.46 -10.18 31.24
CA SER A 550 28.66 -10.64 32.39
C SER A 550 29.53 -11.17 33.55
N ASN A 551 30.67 -11.82 33.27
CA ASN A 551 31.63 -12.26 34.32
C ASN A 551 32.24 -11.07 35.03
N THR A 552 32.58 -10.03 34.25
CA THR A 552 33.17 -8.80 34.75
C THR A 552 32.22 -8.14 35.75
N ALA A 553 30.92 -8.08 35.43
CA ALA A 553 29.90 -7.58 36.33
C ALA A 553 29.86 -8.31 37.68
N PHE A 554 29.81 -9.64 37.65
CA PHE A 554 29.70 -10.43 38.87
C PHE A 554 31.00 -10.42 39.69
N SER A 555 32.16 -10.38 39.04
CA SER A 555 33.45 -10.25 39.71
C SER A 555 33.60 -8.89 40.39
N TYR A 556 33.16 -7.82 39.73
CA TYR A 556 33.09 -6.49 40.32
C TYR A 556 32.16 -6.46 41.54
N LEU A 557 30.98 -7.07 41.45
CA LEU A 557 30.04 -7.17 42.56
C LEU A 557 30.62 -7.95 43.76
N LYS A 558 31.36 -9.03 43.52
CA LYS A 558 32.04 -9.76 44.61
C LYS A 558 33.06 -8.91 45.36
N ALA A 559 33.81 -8.08 44.63
CA ALA A 559 34.83 -7.23 45.23
C ALA A 559 34.26 -5.97 45.90
N ASN A 560 33.19 -5.40 45.35
CA ASN A 560 32.69 -4.07 45.72
C ASN A 560 31.24 -4.05 46.23
N GLY A 561 30.55 -5.19 46.32
CA GLY A 561 29.13 -5.27 46.67
C GLY A 561 28.79 -4.62 48.02
N GLY A 562 29.70 -4.71 49.00
CA GLY A 562 29.53 -4.04 50.29
C GLY A 562 29.54 -2.51 50.23
N ARG A 563 30.13 -1.91 49.18
CA ARG A 563 30.08 -0.46 48.93
C ARG A 563 28.76 -0.01 48.28
N ILE A 564 28.07 -0.93 47.62
CA ILE A 564 26.75 -0.70 47.00
C ILE A 564 25.66 -0.91 48.06
N SER A 565 25.67 -2.05 48.76
CA SER A 565 24.79 -2.31 49.89
C SER A 565 25.25 -3.52 50.69
N GLY A 566 25.28 -3.41 52.01
CA GLY A 566 25.58 -4.52 52.91
C GLY A 566 24.54 -5.65 52.91
N VAL A 567 23.39 -5.46 52.25
CA VAL A 567 22.32 -6.45 52.11
C VAL A 567 22.60 -7.44 50.97
N ILE A 568 23.41 -7.05 49.99
CA ILE A 568 23.71 -7.90 48.83
C ILE A 568 24.69 -9.00 49.24
N SER A 569 24.25 -10.25 49.14
CA SER A 569 25.11 -11.41 49.35
C SER A 569 25.46 -12.08 48.03
N THR A 570 26.75 -12.31 47.79
CA THR A 570 27.27 -13.08 46.65
C THR A 570 27.75 -14.48 47.06
N VAL A 571 27.52 -14.87 48.33
CA VAL A 571 28.00 -16.14 48.90
C VAL A 571 26.84 -17.05 49.29
N THR A 572 25.72 -16.48 49.76
CA THR A 572 24.56 -17.23 50.25
C THR A 572 23.35 -17.18 49.29
N LYS A 573 23.55 -16.58 48.12
CA LYS A 573 22.52 -16.38 47.09
C LYS A 573 23.08 -16.70 45.73
N ASP A 574 22.28 -17.38 44.92
CA ASP A 574 22.56 -17.65 43.51
C ASP A 574 21.80 -16.65 42.65
N TYR A 575 22.45 -16.15 41.60
CA TYR A 575 21.87 -15.21 40.65
C TYR A 575 21.79 -15.85 39.27
N VAL A 576 20.59 -15.84 38.70
CA VAL A 576 20.36 -16.26 37.32
C VAL A 576 19.99 -15.02 36.51
N VAL A 577 20.69 -14.74 35.42
CA VAL A 577 20.37 -13.63 34.52
C VAL A 577 20.13 -14.17 33.11
N ASN A 578 18.94 -13.90 32.60
CA ASN A 578 18.58 -14.19 31.22
C ASN A 578 18.76 -12.96 30.34
N TYR A 579 19.46 -13.14 29.23
CA TYR A 579 19.77 -12.08 28.26
C TYR A 579 18.98 -12.32 26.98
N GLN A 580 18.31 -11.29 26.49
CA GLN A 580 17.50 -11.36 25.28
C GLN A 580 17.83 -10.19 24.36
N ASP A 581 18.11 -10.50 23.11
CA ASP A 581 18.17 -9.54 22.02
C ASP A 581 16.74 -9.37 21.48
N LEU A 582 16.17 -8.17 21.67
CA LEU A 582 14.77 -7.92 21.33
C LEU A 582 14.55 -7.72 19.82
N GLN A 583 15.62 -7.50 19.06
CA GLN A 583 15.55 -7.16 17.63
C GLN A 583 16.24 -8.20 16.73
N GLY A 584 16.92 -9.19 17.31
CA GLY A 584 17.56 -10.29 16.58
C GLY A 584 18.81 -9.86 15.80
N ILE A 585 19.48 -8.80 16.24
CA ILE A 585 20.67 -8.21 15.62
C ILE A 585 22.00 -8.84 16.08
N GLY A 586 21.93 -9.84 16.97
CA GLY A 586 23.06 -10.49 17.61
C GLY A 586 23.47 -9.80 18.92
N MET A 587 23.84 -10.59 19.93
CA MET A 587 24.14 -10.10 21.28
C MET A 587 25.28 -9.08 21.31
N THR A 588 25.21 -8.14 22.26
CA THR A 588 26.27 -7.14 22.48
C THR A 588 27.32 -7.61 23.49
N GLY A 589 28.56 -7.17 23.30
CA GLY A 589 29.63 -7.30 24.31
C GLY A 589 29.54 -6.25 25.43
N LYS A 590 28.64 -5.27 25.34
CA LYS A 590 28.50 -4.18 26.31
C LYS A 590 27.43 -4.49 27.38
N LEU A 591 27.67 -5.54 28.18
CA LEU A 591 26.71 -6.06 29.17
C LEU A 591 27.15 -5.96 30.63
N ALA A 592 28.35 -5.50 30.96
CA ALA A 592 28.84 -5.58 32.34
C ALA A 592 28.05 -4.64 33.27
N LEU A 593 27.93 -3.36 32.93
CA LEU A 593 27.16 -2.41 33.74
C LEU A 593 25.65 -2.77 33.83
N PRO A 594 24.92 -3.06 32.73
CA PRO A 594 23.54 -3.50 32.80
C PRO A 594 23.34 -4.77 33.65
N THR A 595 24.28 -5.73 33.58
CA THR A 595 24.24 -6.95 34.40
C THR A 595 24.39 -6.63 35.88
N LEU A 596 25.31 -5.73 36.24
CA LEU A 596 25.49 -5.31 37.63
C LEU A 596 24.21 -4.69 38.18
N ILE A 597 23.59 -3.77 37.43
CA ILE A 597 22.33 -3.12 37.81
C ILE A 597 21.21 -4.15 37.96
N ALA A 598 21.09 -5.10 37.03
CA ALA A 598 20.08 -6.15 37.09
C ALA A 598 20.24 -7.04 38.34
N ILE A 599 21.47 -7.37 38.73
CA ILE A 599 21.74 -8.15 39.94
C ILE A 599 21.43 -7.33 41.21
N CYS A 600 21.87 -6.08 41.27
CA CYS A 600 21.57 -5.19 42.40
C CYS A 600 20.06 -4.94 42.55
N SER A 601 19.34 -4.77 41.44
CA SER A 601 17.89 -4.58 41.41
C SER A 601 17.14 -5.75 42.05
N VAL A 602 17.46 -7.00 41.65
CA VAL A 602 16.81 -8.19 42.24
C VAL A 602 17.28 -8.47 43.67
N ALA A 603 18.56 -8.24 43.99
CA ALA A 603 19.11 -8.45 45.33
C ALA A 603 18.47 -7.52 46.37
N LEU A 604 18.18 -6.28 45.97
CA LEU A 604 17.56 -5.27 46.82
C LEU A 604 16.03 -5.27 46.74
N GLY A 605 15.43 -6.07 45.86
CA GLY A 605 13.99 -6.06 45.60
C GLY A 605 13.46 -4.72 45.08
N LYS A 606 14.33 -3.90 44.46
CA LYS A 606 13.98 -2.56 43.96
C LYS A 606 13.94 -2.56 42.44
N PRO A 607 12.86 -2.10 41.81
CA PRO A 607 12.80 -1.96 40.36
C PRO A 607 13.69 -0.82 39.87
N THR A 608 14.08 -0.87 38.60
CA THR A 608 14.72 0.28 37.94
C THR A 608 13.70 1.40 37.71
N VAL A 609 14.19 2.63 37.54
CA VAL A 609 13.35 3.76 37.18
C VAL A 609 12.59 3.45 35.88
N GLY A 610 11.31 3.83 35.82
CA GLY A 610 10.47 3.53 34.66
C GLY A 610 10.98 4.13 33.35
N SER A 611 10.81 3.36 32.26
CA SER A 611 11.25 3.71 30.90
C SER A 611 12.74 4.07 30.78
N LEU A 612 13.59 3.42 31.58
CA LEU A 612 15.04 3.64 31.62
C LEU A 612 15.78 2.77 30.60
N ALA A 613 16.63 3.40 29.79
CA ALA A 613 17.69 2.70 29.06
C ALA A 613 19.04 2.94 29.76
N VAL A 614 19.73 1.84 30.09
CA VAL A 614 21.09 1.87 30.66
C VAL A 614 22.10 1.93 29.53
N MET A 615 22.91 2.98 29.52
CA MET A 615 23.96 3.19 28.51
C MET A 615 25.34 3.20 29.16
N GLY A 616 26.35 2.82 28.38
CA GLY A 616 27.74 2.78 28.81
C GLY A 616 28.18 1.41 29.29
N GLU A 617 29.46 1.31 29.61
CA GLU A 617 30.07 0.04 30.05
C GLU A 617 31.10 0.29 31.16
N MET A 618 31.52 -0.78 31.85
CA MET A 618 32.54 -0.73 32.89
C MET A 618 33.62 -1.80 32.71
N SER A 619 34.83 -1.50 33.19
CA SER A 619 35.90 -2.50 33.34
C SER A 619 35.79 -3.25 34.68
N ILE A 620 36.58 -4.32 34.84
CA ILE A 620 36.66 -5.08 36.11
C ILE A 620 37.15 -4.25 37.30
N SER A 621 37.92 -3.18 37.04
CA SER A 621 38.39 -2.23 38.06
C SER A 621 37.38 -1.12 38.37
N GLY A 622 36.24 -1.08 37.67
CA GLY A 622 35.21 -0.05 37.82
C GLY A 622 35.46 1.22 37.00
N THR A 623 36.32 1.18 35.99
CA THR A 623 36.54 2.32 35.09
C THR A 623 35.38 2.43 34.10
N LEU A 624 34.80 3.63 33.97
CA LEU A 624 33.69 3.88 33.06
C LEU A 624 34.15 3.97 31.60
N ILE A 625 33.45 3.30 30.72
CA ILE A 625 33.66 3.28 29.27
C ILE A 625 32.52 4.07 28.63
N LYS A 626 32.89 5.00 27.73
CA LYS A 626 31.93 5.87 27.04
C LYS A 626 31.04 5.09 26.06
N VAL A 627 29.92 5.70 25.69
CA VAL A 627 28.97 5.16 24.71
C VAL A 627 29.51 5.38 23.30
N ASP A 628 29.42 4.33 22.48
CA ASP A 628 29.76 4.41 21.06
C ASP A 628 28.55 4.97 20.27
N GLU A 629 28.79 5.94 19.37
CA GLU A 629 27.75 6.56 18.52
C GLU A 629 26.52 7.07 19.28
N LEU A 630 26.75 7.96 20.25
CA LEU A 630 25.73 8.46 21.17
C LEU A 630 24.44 8.94 20.48
N ALA A 631 24.55 9.69 19.37
CA ALA A 631 23.37 10.17 18.63
C ALA A 631 22.51 9.00 18.10
N ASN A 632 23.12 8.02 17.44
CA ASN A 632 22.44 6.85 16.91
C ASN A 632 21.83 6.01 18.03
N ALA A 633 22.56 5.86 19.14
CA ALA A 633 22.10 5.10 20.29
C ALA A 633 20.91 5.75 21.00
N LEU A 634 20.92 7.08 21.16
CA LEU A 634 19.79 7.84 21.68
C LEU A 634 18.58 7.73 20.75
N GLN A 635 18.77 7.75 19.43
CA GLN A 635 17.66 7.54 18.49
C GLN A 635 17.01 6.17 18.69
N VAL A 636 17.80 5.10 18.81
CA VAL A 636 17.26 3.76 19.09
C VAL A 636 16.54 3.73 20.44
N CYS A 637 17.03 4.47 21.45
CA CYS A 637 16.33 4.59 22.73
C CYS A 637 14.94 5.24 22.56
N LEU A 638 14.82 6.30 21.73
CA LEU A 638 13.55 6.99 21.47
C LEU A 638 12.57 6.05 20.75
N ASP A 639 13.03 5.45 19.66
CA ASP A 639 12.25 4.54 18.82
C ASP A 639 11.77 3.32 19.64
N SER A 640 12.55 2.93 20.65
CA SER A 640 12.26 1.80 21.55
C SER A 640 11.41 2.18 22.77
N GLY A 641 11.09 3.46 22.96
CA GLY A 641 10.21 3.95 24.02
C GLY A 641 10.88 4.34 25.34
N ALA A 642 12.20 4.52 25.38
CA ALA A 642 12.87 5.08 26.55
C ALA A 642 12.48 6.56 26.75
N LYS A 643 12.27 6.95 28.00
CA LYS A 643 12.09 8.37 28.40
C LYS A 643 13.23 8.86 29.27
N LYS A 644 13.99 7.94 29.88
CA LYS A 644 15.13 8.23 30.75
C LYS A 644 16.35 7.49 30.26
N ILE A 645 17.50 8.16 30.25
CA ILE A 645 18.76 7.58 29.80
C ILE A 645 19.78 7.68 30.93
N LEU A 646 20.28 6.54 31.40
CA LEU A 646 21.41 6.51 32.32
C LEU A 646 22.71 6.56 31.51
N LEU A 647 23.49 7.62 31.66
CA LEU A 647 24.63 7.92 30.78
C LEU A 647 25.91 8.23 31.57
N PRO A 648 27.09 7.69 31.21
CA PRO A 648 28.32 8.01 31.92
C PRO A 648 28.72 9.45 31.62
N ILE A 649 29.24 10.17 32.64
CA ILE A 649 29.69 11.55 32.48
C ILE A 649 30.77 11.71 31.40
N THR A 650 31.53 10.64 31.12
CA THR A 650 32.53 10.61 30.03
C THR A 650 31.93 10.74 28.64
N SER A 651 30.62 10.48 28.47
CA SER A 651 29.90 10.67 27.19
C SER A 651 29.26 12.05 27.06
N ALA A 652 29.35 12.92 28.08
CA ALA A 652 28.77 14.26 28.04
C ALA A 652 29.38 15.14 26.95
N ALA A 653 30.68 14.95 26.64
CA ALA A 653 31.35 15.67 25.55
C ALA A 653 30.74 15.36 24.16
N ASP A 654 30.20 14.14 23.99
CA ASP A 654 29.64 13.69 22.72
C ASP A 654 28.18 14.20 22.52
N LEU A 655 27.56 14.84 23.52
CA LEU A 655 26.20 15.42 23.40
C LEU A 655 26.12 16.54 22.35
N GLY A 656 27.22 17.27 22.11
CA GLY A 656 27.27 18.27 21.05
C GLY A 656 27.07 17.70 19.64
N THR A 657 27.15 16.38 19.47
CA THR A 657 26.90 15.67 18.20
C THR A 657 25.45 15.24 18.03
N VAL A 658 24.61 15.41 19.06
CA VAL A 658 23.22 14.97 19.09
C VAL A 658 22.29 16.15 18.79
N PRO A 659 21.30 16.01 17.90
CA PRO A 659 20.30 17.05 17.65
C PRO A 659 19.58 17.50 18.93
N SER A 660 19.32 18.80 19.06
CA SER A 660 18.65 19.37 20.25
C SER A 660 17.27 18.77 20.49
N ASP A 661 16.54 18.50 19.42
CA ASP A 661 15.17 17.98 19.48
C ASP A 661 15.17 16.55 20.04
N LEU A 662 16.17 15.74 19.67
CA LEU A 662 16.35 14.39 20.21
C LEU A 662 16.75 14.41 21.69
N ILE A 663 17.63 15.33 22.10
CA ILE A 663 17.98 15.50 23.52
C ILE A 663 16.73 15.89 24.33
N GLY A 664 15.88 16.76 23.77
CA GLY A 664 14.65 17.23 24.41
C GLY A 664 13.63 16.12 24.72
N CYS A 665 13.72 14.97 24.05
CA CYS A 665 12.84 13.83 24.30
C CYS A 665 13.20 13.04 25.58
N PHE A 666 14.37 13.26 26.18
CA PHE A 666 14.88 12.43 27.27
C PHE A 666 15.15 13.21 28.56
N ASN A 667 14.94 12.54 29.69
CA ASN A 667 15.59 12.91 30.94
C ASN A 667 16.94 12.16 31.05
N LEU A 668 18.03 12.90 30.86
CA LEU A 668 19.40 12.37 30.93
C LEU A 668 19.89 12.33 32.39
N ILE A 669 20.22 11.13 32.86
CA ILE A 669 20.70 10.87 34.21
C ILE A 669 22.19 10.53 34.12
N PHE A 670 23.05 11.48 34.47
CA PHE A 670 24.49 11.27 34.43
C PHE A 670 24.99 10.53 35.66
N TYR A 671 25.91 9.58 35.46
CA TYR A 671 26.63 8.93 36.56
C TYR A 671 28.15 9.11 36.46
N GLN A 672 28.80 9.21 37.62
CA GLN A 672 30.24 9.47 37.73
C GLN A 672 31.04 8.24 38.17
N SER A 673 30.40 7.27 38.82
CA SER A 673 31.00 5.97 39.19
C SER A 673 30.02 4.83 38.94
N VAL A 674 30.50 3.59 39.07
CA VAL A 674 29.68 2.39 38.90
C VAL A 674 28.61 2.28 40.00
N GLU A 675 28.95 2.63 41.24
CA GLU A 675 28.03 2.64 42.37
C GLU A 675 26.93 3.70 42.17
N ASP A 676 27.32 4.90 41.74
CA ASP A 676 26.41 6.00 41.40
C ASP A 676 25.43 5.58 40.27
N ALA A 677 25.91 4.83 39.28
CA ALA A 677 25.06 4.27 38.23
C ALA A 677 23.97 3.34 38.81
N VAL A 678 24.33 2.47 39.78
CA VAL A 678 23.36 1.58 40.44
C VAL A 678 22.35 2.38 41.26
N TYR A 679 22.78 3.36 42.04
CA TYR A 679 21.88 4.19 42.85
C TYR A 679 20.86 4.93 41.98
N LYS A 680 21.34 5.63 40.96
CA LYS A 680 20.51 6.38 40.01
C LYS A 680 19.57 5.48 39.21
N ALA A 681 20.03 4.30 38.78
CA ALA A 681 19.19 3.34 38.08
C ALA A 681 18.03 2.82 38.95
N LEU A 682 18.20 2.75 40.26
CA LEU A 682 17.20 2.28 41.24
C LEU A 682 16.40 3.42 41.88
N GLY A 683 16.59 4.67 41.43
CA GLY A 683 15.89 5.83 41.97
C GLY A 683 16.27 6.19 43.41
N VAL A 684 17.50 5.87 43.82
CA VAL A 684 18.08 6.30 45.09
C VAL A 684 18.88 7.57 44.84
N GLU A 685 18.54 8.66 45.54
CA GLU A 685 19.26 9.95 45.50
C GLU A 685 20.57 9.92 46.29
#